data_AF-A0A3P8PFB4-F1
#
_entry.id   AF-A0A3P8PFB4-F1
#
_cell.length_a   1.000
_cell.length_b   1.000
_cell.length_c   1.000
_cell.angle_alpha   90.00
_cell.angle_beta   90.00
_cell.angle_gamma   90.00
#
_symmetry.space_group_name_H-M   'P 1'
#
loop_
_entity.id
_entity.type
_entity.pdbx_description
1 polymer ?
#
loop_
_entity_poly.entity_id
_entity_poly.type
_entity_poly.pdbx_seq_one_letter_code
_entity_poly.pdbx_strand_id
1 'polypeptide(L)'
;LIALQFVSLFSTCKLRRQFYLNGMHKPGDVILGGLFEVHYTSVFPELTFTSEPNMLSCQGFDPPGFRHAMTMAFAIDEINKNANLLPNVTLGYSLYDNCATLVIGFSAALSLVSGREEKFLLHENCLGTPPVVGIVGDSFSTFSIATSDVIGLFKMPIVSYFATCSCLSDRHKFPSFFRTIPSDAFQVHAMIRILKHFGWTWAGLLVSDDDYGVHVARSFRQALAQSGGSCLAYSEILPWGENSAELRRIVEVMKKSTARVVIVFAHQIHMIQLMEEVYLNQIQNVTGLQWMASEAWTTAAVLQTTRHMPYLSGTLGIAIRRGEIPGLRDFLMKMHPDIYDRNNNGNSMVRQFWEYTFQCRFAPPPSGWLQGGGALCTGQEELANMETEFLDVSNLRPEYNIYKAVYALAYALDDMLRCAPGRGPFSGNSCATLQKLEPWQLMHYLEKVHFTTPFGDEVSFDENGDALPIYDIMNWQWLPDGSTKVQNVGVVKKTALKGEELRLDEDKIFWNSDSKQPVQSVCSVSCPPGTRMARKNGQPACCFDCVRCSERKFNSLECTSCPEDFWSSPQRDRCVPKKTEFLSYHEPLGICLTTASLLGTFICAVVLGIFTHYRSTPIVRANNSELSFLLLVSLKLCFLCSLLFIGRPRLWTCQLRHAAFGISFVLCVSCILVKTMVVVAVFKASKPGGGTNLKWFGSVQQRGTVLVLTSIQAAICTAWLISSSPVPHKNTQYYNDKIVFECVVGSTIGFAVLLGYIGVLAILSFLLAFLARNLPDNFNEAKLITFSMLIFCAVWVAFVPAYVNSPGKYADAVEVFAILASSFGLLVALFGPKCYIILLKPERNTKKEIIGRGTAKS
;
A
#
# COMPACT_ATOMS: atom_id res chain seq x y z
N LEU A 1 -22.36 44.97 19.22
CA LEU A 1 -23.34 45.74 18.42
C LEU A 1 -23.94 46.84 19.31
N ILE A 2 -23.70 48.08 18.90
CA ILE A 2 -24.19 49.41 19.36
C ILE A 2 -24.60 49.59 20.83
N ALA A 3 -23.65 50.12 21.61
CA ALA A 3 -23.87 51.29 22.46
C ALA A 3 -22.54 52.07 22.53
N LEU A 4 -22.42 53.17 21.77
CA LEU A 4 -21.44 54.21 22.06
C LEU A 4 -22.16 55.20 22.97
N GLN A 5 -21.74 55.26 24.24
CA GLN A 5 -22.26 56.20 25.23
C GLN A 5 -22.03 57.64 24.76
N PHE A 6 -23.09 58.32 24.35
CA PHE A 6 -23.18 59.75 24.52
C PHE A 6 -23.85 60.01 25.87
N VAL A 7 -23.12 60.65 26.77
CA VAL A 7 -23.60 61.05 28.10
C VAL A 7 -24.75 62.04 27.91
N SER A 8 -25.98 61.60 28.17
CA SER A 8 -27.12 62.48 28.44
C SER A 8 -27.83 61.98 29.70
N LEU A 9 -28.27 62.91 30.54
CA LEU A 9 -28.72 62.68 31.93
C LEU A 9 -30.01 61.85 32.11
N PHE A 10 -30.56 61.24 31.05
CA PHE A 10 -31.65 60.25 31.11
C PHE A 10 -31.49 59.26 29.95
N SER A 11 -30.81 58.14 30.16
CA SER A 11 -30.50 57.17 29.11
C SER A 11 -31.60 56.11 28.95
N THR A 12 -32.55 56.33 28.03
CA THR A 12 -33.46 55.28 27.57
C THR A 12 -32.77 54.39 26.54
N CYS A 13 -32.67 53.08 26.79
CA CYS A 13 -32.23 52.12 25.77
C CYS A 13 -33.35 51.90 24.73
N LYS A 14 -33.06 52.18 23.45
CA LYS A 14 -33.98 51.99 22.33
C LYS A 14 -33.44 50.95 21.35
N LEU A 15 -34.27 49.98 20.97
CA LEU A 15 -33.94 48.99 19.95
C LEU A 15 -33.70 49.69 18.60
N ARG A 16 -32.58 49.39 17.93
CA ARG A 16 -32.22 50.04 16.66
C ARG A 16 -33.03 49.56 15.46
N ARG A 17 -33.48 48.31 15.49
CA ARG A 17 -34.29 47.70 14.42
C ARG A 17 -35.13 46.59 15.01
N GLN A 18 -36.39 46.51 14.62
CA GLN A 18 -37.28 45.40 14.94
C GLN A 18 -37.41 44.49 13.72
N PHE A 19 -37.25 43.18 13.92
CA PHE A 19 -37.41 42.19 12.88
C PHE A 19 -38.79 41.53 13.00
N TYR A 20 -39.53 41.51 11.90
CA TYR A 20 -40.81 40.81 11.81
C TYR A 20 -40.54 39.38 11.35
N LEU A 21 -40.50 38.46 12.31
CA LEU A 21 -40.15 37.06 12.06
C LEU A 21 -41.35 36.17 12.37
N ASN A 22 -41.49 35.10 11.59
CA ASN A 22 -42.38 33.99 11.90
C ASN A 22 -41.94 33.33 13.21
N GLY A 23 -42.88 33.11 14.12
CA GLY A 23 -42.54 32.55 15.41
C GLY A 23 -43.72 32.14 16.28
N MET A 24 -43.39 31.64 17.47
CA MET A 24 -44.34 31.35 18.54
C MET A 24 -43.70 31.63 19.89
N HIS A 25 -44.51 32.04 20.85
CA HIS A 25 -44.05 32.44 22.18
C HIS A 25 -44.94 31.88 23.28
N LYS A 26 -44.32 31.43 24.37
CA LYS A 26 -45.01 31.04 25.61
C LYS A 26 -44.27 31.69 26.78
N PRO A 27 -44.96 32.46 27.64
CA PRO A 27 -44.33 33.10 28.79
C PRO A 27 -43.91 32.06 29.84
N GLY A 28 -42.94 32.44 30.67
CA GLY A 28 -42.42 31.68 31.80
C GLY A 28 -41.47 32.55 32.62
N ASP A 29 -41.04 32.07 33.79
CA ASP A 29 -40.06 32.75 34.65
C ASP A 29 -38.70 32.87 33.95
N VAL A 30 -38.36 31.87 33.12
CA VAL A 30 -37.16 31.81 32.30
C VAL A 30 -37.54 31.42 30.88
N ILE A 31 -37.07 32.17 29.88
CA ILE A 31 -37.38 31.89 28.47
C ILE A 31 -36.16 31.26 27.78
N LEU A 32 -36.40 30.17 27.04
CA LEU A 32 -35.42 29.59 26.12
C LEU A 32 -35.71 30.03 24.68
N GLY A 33 -34.68 30.41 23.94
CA GLY A 33 -34.79 30.75 22.53
C GLY A 33 -34.68 29.52 21.63
N GLY A 34 -35.39 29.51 20.51
CA GLY A 34 -35.30 28.44 19.52
C GLY A 34 -35.19 28.98 18.09
N LEU A 35 -34.34 28.36 17.28
CA LEU A 35 -34.16 28.64 15.86
C LEU A 35 -34.35 27.35 15.07
N PHE A 36 -35.35 27.34 14.19
CA PHE A 36 -35.75 26.15 13.42
C PHE A 36 -35.99 26.52 11.96
N GLU A 37 -35.67 25.59 11.06
CA GLU A 37 -36.08 25.66 9.65
C GLU A 37 -37.53 25.20 9.55
N VAL A 38 -38.49 26.12 9.44
CA VAL A 38 -39.91 25.81 9.25
C VAL A 38 -40.33 26.04 7.79
N HIS A 39 -39.50 26.74 7.01
CA HIS A 39 -39.68 26.95 5.58
C HIS A 39 -38.40 26.63 4.80
N TYR A 40 -38.55 26.04 3.61
CA TYR A 40 -37.45 25.60 2.75
C TYR A 40 -36.70 26.73 2.02
N THR A 41 -37.32 27.89 1.84
CA THR A 41 -36.72 28.98 1.08
C THR A 41 -37.29 30.34 1.46
N SER A 42 -36.61 31.41 0.99
CA SER A 42 -37.07 32.78 1.10
C SER A 42 -37.00 33.48 -0.26
N VAL A 43 -38.00 34.32 -0.56
CA VAL A 43 -37.98 35.16 -1.77
C VAL A 43 -37.35 36.50 -1.42
N PHE A 44 -36.25 36.80 -2.12
CA PHE A 44 -35.61 38.11 -2.05
C PHE A 44 -36.44 39.14 -2.84
N PRO A 45 -36.86 40.25 -2.20
CA PRO A 45 -37.46 41.34 -2.94
C PRO A 45 -36.42 41.99 -3.85
N GLU A 46 -36.89 42.62 -4.93
CA GLU A 46 -36.03 43.32 -5.87
C GLU A 46 -35.24 44.44 -5.16
N LEU A 47 -33.91 44.29 -5.10
CA LEU A 47 -33.03 45.22 -4.42
C LEU A 47 -32.67 46.37 -5.36
N THR A 48 -33.47 47.43 -5.33
CA THR A 48 -33.21 48.65 -6.11
C THR A 48 -32.13 49.54 -5.50
N PHE A 49 -31.71 49.26 -4.26
CA PHE A 49 -30.73 50.03 -3.46
C PHE A 49 -31.08 51.54 -3.29
N THR A 50 -32.33 51.93 -3.53
CA THR A 50 -32.82 53.32 -3.38
C THR A 50 -33.65 53.54 -2.10
N SER A 51 -34.09 52.47 -1.46
CA SER A 51 -34.87 52.48 -0.22
C SER A 51 -34.52 51.27 0.64
N GLU A 52 -34.96 51.25 1.90
CA GLU A 52 -34.83 50.06 2.74
C GLU A 52 -35.57 48.89 2.06
N PRO A 53 -34.92 47.75 1.84
CA PRO A 53 -35.55 46.64 1.13
C PRO A 53 -36.77 46.12 1.90
N ASN A 54 -37.77 45.70 1.14
CA ASN A 54 -38.95 45.02 1.68
C ASN A 54 -38.52 43.77 2.48
N MET A 55 -39.40 43.31 3.36
CA MET A 55 -39.12 42.11 4.15
C MET A 55 -39.06 40.86 3.27
N LEU A 56 -38.16 39.95 3.64
CA LEU A 56 -38.07 38.63 3.04
C LEU A 56 -39.33 37.83 3.40
N SER A 57 -39.90 37.14 2.42
CA SER A 57 -41.05 36.27 2.61
C SER A 57 -40.62 34.81 2.53
N CYS A 58 -40.90 34.04 3.58
CA CYS A 58 -40.59 32.61 3.65
C CYS A 58 -41.61 31.79 2.85
N GLN A 59 -41.13 30.76 2.14
CA GLN A 59 -41.97 29.92 1.28
C GLN A 59 -41.65 28.43 1.46
N GLY A 60 -42.65 27.60 1.16
CA GLY A 60 -42.56 26.14 1.26
C GLY A 60 -42.50 25.69 2.71
N PHE A 61 -43.66 25.63 3.37
CA PHE A 61 -43.78 25.16 4.75
C PHE A 61 -43.29 23.72 4.89
N ASP A 62 -42.46 23.45 5.89
CA ASP A 62 -41.83 22.15 6.18
C ASP A 62 -42.42 21.53 7.46
N PRO A 63 -43.31 20.51 7.36
CA PRO A 63 -43.91 19.88 8.53
C PRO A 63 -42.89 19.23 9.50
N PRO A 64 -41.85 18.50 9.05
CA PRO A 64 -40.73 18.07 9.89
C PRO A 64 -40.04 19.22 10.65
N GLY A 65 -39.73 20.31 9.95
CA GLY A 65 -39.21 21.55 10.51
C GLY A 65 -40.06 22.14 11.64
N PHE A 66 -41.38 22.16 11.43
CA PHE A 66 -42.32 22.57 12.47
C PHE A 66 -42.39 21.56 13.64
N ARG A 67 -42.27 20.26 13.38
CA ARG A 67 -42.16 19.22 14.42
C ARG A 67 -40.92 19.43 15.29
N HIS A 68 -39.80 19.90 14.74
CA HIS A 68 -38.62 20.28 15.51
C HIS A 68 -38.93 21.39 16.53
N ALA A 69 -39.59 22.47 16.09
CA ALA A 69 -40.01 23.56 16.97
C ALA A 69 -40.98 23.07 18.06
N MET A 70 -41.95 22.23 17.68
CA MET A 70 -42.92 21.66 18.62
C MET A 70 -42.30 20.64 19.59
N THR A 71 -41.21 19.98 19.21
CA THR A 71 -40.45 19.09 20.10
C THR A 71 -39.80 19.89 21.24
N MET A 72 -39.28 21.09 20.94
CA MET A 72 -38.79 21.99 21.99
C MET A 72 -39.93 22.44 22.92
N ALA A 73 -41.09 22.81 22.36
CA ALA A 73 -42.27 23.17 23.15
C ALA A 73 -42.74 22.01 24.06
N PHE A 74 -42.71 20.78 23.55
CA PHE A 74 -43.02 19.57 24.31
C PHE A 74 -42.04 19.34 25.46
N ALA A 75 -40.73 19.38 25.19
CA ALA A 75 -39.70 19.17 26.21
C ALA A 75 -39.85 20.17 27.37
N ILE A 76 -40.15 21.43 27.05
CA ILE A 76 -40.43 22.47 28.06
C ILE A 76 -41.71 22.16 28.86
N ASP A 77 -42.78 21.74 28.19
CA ASP A 77 -44.03 21.35 28.85
C ASP A 77 -43.86 20.13 29.78
N GLU A 78 -43.03 19.17 29.38
CA GLU A 78 -42.67 18.00 30.18
C GLU A 78 -41.84 18.38 31.41
N ILE A 79 -40.82 19.23 31.24
CA ILE A 79 -39.96 19.70 32.35
C ILE A 79 -40.78 20.47 33.38
N ASN A 80 -41.68 21.35 32.95
CA ASN A 80 -42.56 22.11 33.86
C ASN A 80 -43.52 21.22 34.68
N LYS A 81 -43.75 19.97 34.25
CA LYS A 81 -44.55 18.97 35.00
C LYS A 81 -43.69 18.11 35.93
N ASN A 82 -42.37 18.19 35.83
CA ASN A 82 -41.43 17.36 36.58
C ASN A 82 -41.09 18.01 37.93
N ALA A 83 -41.58 17.44 39.03
CA ALA A 83 -41.30 17.95 40.38
C ALA A 83 -39.82 17.82 40.81
N ASN A 84 -38.98 17.05 40.09
CA ASN A 84 -37.59 16.83 40.45
C ASN A 84 -36.60 17.77 39.74
N LEU A 85 -37.03 18.47 38.69
CA LEU A 85 -36.19 19.33 37.86
C LEU A 85 -36.87 20.69 37.74
N LEU A 86 -36.25 21.74 38.28
CA LEU A 86 -36.80 23.10 38.32
C LEU A 86 -38.19 23.24 39.02
N PRO A 87 -38.40 22.70 40.24
CA PRO A 87 -39.73 22.61 40.87
C PRO A 87 -40.45 23.95 41.13
N ASN A 88 -39.72 25.07 41.19
CA ASN A 88 -40.24 26.41 41.49
C ASN A 88 -40.00 27.41 40.35
N VAL A 89 -39.68 26.92 39.15
CA VAL A 89 -39.34 27.77 38.01
C VAL A 89 -40.08 27.27 36.78
N THR A 90 -40.88 28.13 36.18
CA THR A 90 -41.59 27.82 34.93
C THR A 90 -40.74 28.20 33.73
N LEU A 91 -40.42 27.24 32.88
CA LEU A 91 -39.77 27.49 31.59
C LEU A 91 -40.80 27.92 30.53
N GLY A 92 -40.49 29.01 29.84
CA GLY A 92 -41.17 29.47 28.63
C GLY A 92 -40.25 29.39 27.41
N TYR A 93 -40.75 29.83 26.25
CA TYR A 93 -39.98 29.83 25.02
C TYR A 93 -40.29 30.98 24.07
N SER A 94 -39.33 31.31 23.23
CA SER A 94 -39.51 32.13 22.03
C SER A 94 -38.85 31.43 20.85
N LEU A 95 -39.65 30.92 19.91
CA LEU A 95 -39.16 30.16 18.77
C LEU A 95 -39.33 30.98 17.50
N TYR A 96 -38.31 31.01 16.65
CA TYR A 96 -38.34 31.67 15.36
C TYR A 96 -37.95 30.73 14.23
N ASP A 97 -38.54 31.02 13.08
CA ASP A 97 -38.18 30.43 11.81
C ASP A 97 -36.93 31.10 11.23
N ASN A 98 -35.98 30.30 10.75
CA ASN A 98 -34.79 30.79 10.04
C ASN A 98 -34.97 30.81 8.52
N CYS A 99 -36.05 30.21 7.99
CA CYS A 99 -36.43 30.14 6.58
C CYS A 99 -35.31 29.72 5.62
N ALA A 100 -34.41 28.84 6.09
CA ALA A 100 -33.22 28.39 5.37
C ALA A 100 -32.40 29.54 4.77
N THR A 101 -32.43 30.73 5.40
CA THR A 101 -31.79 31.95 4.89
C THR A 101 -30.99 32.65 5.98
N LEU A 102 -29.68 32.80 5.75
CA LEU A 102 -28.73 33.31 6.74
C LEU A 102 -29.18 34.64 7.38
N VAL A 103 -29.66 35.58 6.57
CA VAL A 103 -30.07 36.91 7.05
C VAL A 103 -31.24 36.80 8.03
N ILE A 104 -32.19 35.89 7.80
CA ILE A 104 -33.36 35.70 8.66
C ILE A 104 -32.95 34.97 9.93
N GLY A 105 -32.24 33.84 9.82
CA GLY A 105 -31.75 33.09 10.98
C GLY A 105 -30.88 33.94 11.92
N PHE A 106 -29.96 34.72 11.36
CA PHE A 106 -29.13 35.64 12.13
C PHE A 106 -29.95 36.77 12.79
N SER A 107 -30.92 37.35 12.07
CA SER A 107 -31.82 38.37 12.63
C SER A 107 -32.71 37.81 13.75
N ALA A 108 -33.12 36.55 13.62
CA ALA A 108 -33.86 35.82 14.65
C ALA A 108 -33.03 35.59 15.89
N ALA A 109 -31.78 35.13 15.75
CA ALA A 109 -30.85 34.98 16.87
C ALA A 109 -30.65 36.31 17.63
N LEU A 110 -30.39 37.41 16.90
CA LEU A 110 -30.26 38.73 17.50
C LEU A 110 -31.54 39.18 18.20
N SER A 111 -32.72 38.90 17.63
CA SER A 111 -34.01 39.21 18.25
C SER A 111 -34.23 38.47 19.56
N LEU A 112 -33.77 37.21 19.67
CA LEU A 112 -33.85 36.43 20.91
C LEU A 112 -32.99 37.05 22.02
N VAL A 113 -31.77 37.50 21.69
CA VAL A 113 -30.84 38.05 22.68
C VAL A 113 -31.15 39.51 23.06
N SER A 114 -31.67 40.31 22.12
CA SER A 114 -31.96 41.74 22.35
C SER A 114 -33.40 42.04 22.74
N GLY A 115 -34.34 41.14 22.45
CA GLY A 115 -35.77 41.30 22.76
C GLY A 115 -36.52 42.14 21.72
N ARG A 116 -37.85 42.20 21.85
CA ARG A 116 -38.75 42.87 20.88
C ARG A 116 -39.43 44.14 21.40
N GLU A 117 -39.24 44.50 22.66
CA GLU A 117 -39.90 45.68 23.25
C GLU A 117 -39.21 46.99 22.85
N GLU A 118 -39.99 47.99 22.41
CA GLU A 118 -39.45 49.30 22.01
C GLU A 118 -38.90 50.13 23.17
N LYS A 119 -39.33 49.83 24.41
CA LYS A 119 -38.95 50.52 25.64
C LYS A 119 -38.77 49.52 26.77
N PHE A 120 -37.53 49.30 27.19
CA PHE A 120 -37.25 48.56 28.42
C PHE A 120 -37.29 49.52 29.62
N LEU A 121 -38.05 49.19 30.67
CA LEU A 121 -37.92 49.81 32.00
C LEU A 121 -36.78 49.12 32.76
N LEU A 122 -35.54 49.31 32.27
CA LEU A 122 -34.35 48.84 32.99
C LEU A 122 -34.08 49.82 34.12
N HIS A 123 -34.24 49.37 35.37
CA HIS A 123 -33.76 50.08 36.55
C HIS A 123 -32.25 50.27 36.38
N GLU A 124 -31.86 51.48 35.99
CA GLU A 124 -30.51 52.06 35.90
C GLU A 124 -29.43 51.20 35.21
N ASN A 125 -29.03 51.61 34.00
CA ASN A 125 -27.84 51.19 33.20
C ASN A 125 -28.03 50.15 32.09
N CYS A 126 -29.25 49.86 31.66
CA CYS A 126 -29.51 48.80 30.67
C CYS A 126 -28.93 47.43 31.09
N LEU A 127 -28.79 47.22 32.40
CA LEU A 127 -28.38 45.97 33.04
C LEU A 127 -29.64 45.20 33.44
N GLY A 128 -29.82 43.99 32.91
CA GLY A 128 -30.97 43.14 33.19
C GLY A 128 -30.77 41.75 32.57
N THR A 129 -31.55 40.76 33.01
CA THR A 129 -31.52 39.43 32.41
C THR A 129 -31.89 39.51 30.94
N PRO A 130 -31.12 38.83 30.06
CA PRO A 130 -31.46 38.78 28.64
C PRO A 130 -32.86 38.17 28.46
N PRO A 131 -33.57 38.54 27.38
CA PRO A 131 -34.92 38.02 27.09
C PRO A 131 -34.94 36.50 26.94
N VAL A 132 -33.81 35.88 26.61
CA VAL A 132 -33.60 34.43 26.70
C VAL A 132 -32.28 34.14 27.41
N VAL A 133 -32.21 33.01 28.12
CA VAL A 133 -30.99 32.61 28.85
C VAL A 133 -30.09 31.66 28.07
N GLY A 134 -30.61 31.07 26.99
CA GLY A 134 -29.89 30.19 26.07
C GLY A 134 -30.73 29.92 24.82
N ILE A 135 -30.05 29.50 23.75
CA ILE A 135 -30.67 29.26 22.44
C ILE A 135 -30.48 27.79 22.05
N VAL A 136 -31.56 27.14 21.59
CA VAL A 136 -31.51 25.84 20.91
C VAL A 136 -31.58 26.08 19.40
N GLY A 137 -30.61 25.55 18.65
CA GLY A 137 -30.40 25.88 17.23
C GLY A 137 -29.11 26.67 17.03
N ASP A 138 -28.81 27.24 15.87
CA ASP A 138 -29.48 27.02 14.58
C ASP A 138 -29.16 25.61 14.02
N SER A 139 -29.92 25.10 13.05
CA SER A 139 -29.62 23.84 12.35
C SER A 139 -28.45 23.97 11.36
N PHE A 140 -28.27 25.13 10.72
CA PHE A 140 -27.23 25.32 9.71
C PHE A 140 -25.89 25.73 10.33
N SER A 141 -24.81 25.12 9.86
CA SER A 141 -23.44 25.45 10.32
C SER A 141 -23.08 26.90 10.03
N THR A 142 -23.29 27.40 8.81
CA THR A 142 -23.00 28.80 8.44
C THR A 142 -23.80 29.79 9.30
N PHE A 143 -25.04 29.46 9.68
CA PHE A 143 -25.90 30.36 10.46
C PHE A 143 -25.46 30.36 11.92
N SER A 144 -25.06 29.18 12.43
CA SER A 144 -24.48 29.02 13.76
C SER A 144 -23.15 29.75 13.90
N ILE A 145 -22.29 29.75 12.87
CA ILE A 145 -21.04 30.52 12.83
C ILE A 145 -21.34 32.01 12.94
N ALA A 146 -22.16 32.54 12.03
CA ALA A 146 -22.49 33.97 12.00
C ALA A 146 -23.14 34.44 13.30
N THR A 147 -24.03 33.62 13.87
CA THR A 147 -24.67 33.89 15.16
C THR A 147 -23.64 33.91 16.29
N SER A 148 -22.81 32.86 16.39
CA SER A 148 -21.84 32.68 17.47
C SER A 148 -20.74 33.73 17.46
N ASP A 149 -20.32 34.22 16.28
CA ASP A 149 -19.35 35.31 16.15
C ASP A 149 -19.82 36.61 16.85
N VAL A 150 -21.14 36.82 16.95
CA VAL A 150 -21.71 38.03 17.54
C VAL A 150 -22.19 37.79 18.96
N ILE A 151 -23.01 36.75 19.19
CA ILE A 151 -23.58 36.52 20.52
C ILE A 151 -22.58 35.87 21.49
N GLY A 152 -21.53 35.22 20.96
CA GLY A 152 -20.43 34.65 21.73
C GLY A 152 -19.59 35.69 22.45
N LEU A 153 -19.56 36.94 21.96
CA LEU A 153 -18.96 38.09 22.66
C LEU A 153 -19.63 38.36 24.02
N PHE A 154 -20.92 38.05 24.12
CA PHE A 154 -21.71 38.16 25.35
C PHE A 154 -21.80 36.83 26.12
N LYS A 155 -21.07 35.80 25.65
CA LYS A 155 -21.08 34.44 26.21
C LYS A 155 -22.49 33.85 26.30
N MET A 156 -23.37 34.21 25.37
CA MET A 156 -24.71 33.63 25.27
C MET A 156 -24.60 32.17 24.85
N PRO A 157 -25.04 31.19 25.67
CA PRO A 157 -24.95 29.79 25.30
C PRO A 157 -25.92 29.46 24.17
N ILE A 158 -25.39 28.78 23.16
CA ILE A 158 -26.15 28.24 22.04
C ILE A 158 -25.87 26.74 21.95
N VAL A 159 -26.93 25.93 21.92
CA VAL A 159 -26.87 24.46 21.81
C VAL A 159 -27.51 24.05 20.50
N SER A 160 -26.69 23.86 19.46
CA SER A 160 -27.20 23.40 18.17
C SER A 160 -27.54 21.92 18.20
N TYR A 161 -28.63 21.55 17.54
CA TYR A 161 -29.07 20.15 17.41
C TYR A 161 -28.63 19.51 16.09
N PHE A 162 -28.08 20.29 15.14
CA PHE A 162 -27.82 19.84 13.76
C PHE A 162 -26.60 20.50 13.07
N ALA A 163 -25.96 21.52 13.66
CA ALA A 163 -24.77 22.14 13.06
C ALA A 163 -23.51 21.30 13.31
N THR A 164 -23.06 20.61 12.27
CA THR A 164 -22.01 19.57 12.35
C THR A 164 -20.61 20.03 11.94
N CYS A 165 -20.44 21.23 11.36
CA CYS A 165 -19.12 21.71 10.94
C CYS A 165 -18.07 21.57 12.05
N SER A 166 -16.95 20.92 11.71
CA SER A 166 -15.80 20.79 12.62
C SER A 166 -15.16 22.13 13.01
N CYS A 167 -15.43 23.20 12.24
CA CYS A 167 -15.00 24.55 12.55
C CYS A 167 -15.60 25.13 13.83
N LEU A 168 -16.80 24.70 14.22
CA LEU A 168 -17.51 25.20 15.41
C LEU A 168 -16.91 24.67 16.74
N SER A 169 -16.04 23.67 16.67
CA SER A 169 -15.33 23.09 17.82
C SER A 169 -14.20 24.00 18.36
N ASP A 170 -13.82 25.07 17.66
CA ASP A 170 -12.78 26.02 18.12
C ASP A 170 -13.31 26.92 19.24
N ARG A 171 -13.09 26.51 20.50
CA ARG A 171 -13.53 27.25 21.70
C ARG A 171 -12.92 28.64 21.85
N HIS A 172 -11.81 28.95 21.18
CA HIS A 172 -11.27 30.30 21.19
C HIS A 172 -12.13 31.25 20.36
N LYS A 173 -12.70 30.77 19.25
CA LYS A 173 -13.60 31.53 18.39
C LYS A 173 -15.06 31.46 18.86
N PHE A 174 -15.51 30.27 19.25
CA PHE A 174 -16.90 29.97 19.62
C PHE A 174 -17.01 29.47 21.07
N PRO A 175 -16.68 30.33 22.06
CA PRO A 175 -16.59 29.92 23.46
C PRO A 175 -17.91 29.52 24.10
N SER A 176 -19.05 29.92 23.53
CA SER A 176 -20.40 29.63 24.06
C SER A 176 -21.23 28.72 23.15
N PHE A 177 -20.60 28.11 22.13
CA PHE A 177 -21.24 27.16 21.23
C PHE A 177 -21.12 25.73 21.76
N PHE A 178 -22.24 25.03 21.81
CA PHE A 178 -22.35 23.62 22.15
C PHE A 178 -23.24 22.92 21.13
N ARG A 179 -23.18 21.59 21.07
CA ARG A 179 -24.10 20.84 20.24
C ARG A 179 -24.41 19.45 20.76
N THR A 180 -25.65 19.02 20.55
CA THR A 180 -26.13 17.66 20.89
C THR A 180 -25.95 16.65 19.76
N ILE A 181 -25.29 17.06 18.67
CA ILE A 181 -24.90 16.23 17.54
C ILE A 181 -23.36 16.12 17.45
N PRO A 182 -22.79 15.00 17.03
CA PRO A 182 -21.34 14.88 16.85
C PRO A 182 -20.78 15.73 15.70
N SER A 183 -19.50 16.11 15.82
CA SER A 183 -18.72 16.79 14.77
C SER A 183 -18.59 16.01 13.47
N ASP A 184 -18.56 16.71 12.33
CA ASP A 184 -18.17 16.17 11.03
C ASP A 184 -16.79 15.52 11.05
N ALA A 185 -15.89 15.96 11.93
CA ALA A 185 -14.59 15.31 12.09
C ALA A 185 -14.78 13.81 12.38
N PHE A 186 -15.69 13.46 13.29
CA PHE A 186 -16.01 12.08 13.60
C PHE A 186 -16.70 11.36 12.43
N GLN A 187 -17.61 12.03 11.73
CA GLN A 187 -18.30 11.45 10.57
C GLN A 187 -17.35 11.15 9.40
N VAL A 188 -16.41 12.05 9.11
CA VAL A 188 -15.37 11.87 8.10
C VAL A 188 -14.53 10.62 8.42
N HIS A 189 -14.09 10.48 9.68
CA HIS A 189 -13.37 9.29 10.12
C HIS A 189 -14.20 8.02 10.00
N ALA A 190 -15.49 8.07 10.36
CA ALA A 190 -16.42 6.96 10.20
C ALA A 190 -16.56 6.52 8.73
N MET A 191 -16.77 7.46 7.81
CA MET A 191 -16.87 7.16 6.38
C MET A 191 -15.57 6.59 5.81
N ILE A 192 -14.40 7.12 6.20
CA ILE A 192 -13.10 6.56 5.79
C ILE A 192 -12.92 5.12 6.31
N ARG A 193 -13.40 4.80 7.52
CA ARG A 193 -13.38 3.42 8.03
C ARG A 193 -14.29 2.51 7.22
N ILE A 194 -15.48 2.97 6.81
CA ILE A 194 -16.37 2.23 5.91
C ILE A 194 -15.68 1.97 4.56
N LEU A 195 -15.01 2.98 3.98
CA LEU A 195 -14.22 2.80 2.75
C LEU A 195 -13.15 1.70 2.90
N LYS A 196 -12.41 1.73 4.01
CA LYS A 196 -11.37 0.73 4.30
C LYS A 196 -11.95 -0.66 4.52
N HIS A 197 -13.09 -0.76 5.20
CA HIS A 197 -13.78 -2.03 5.47
C HIS A 197 -14.14 -2.76 4.18
N PHE A 198 -14.67 -2.04 3.18
CA PHE A 198 -15.04 -2.62 1.88
C PHE A 198 -13.92 -2.59 0.82
N GLY A 199 -12.70 -2.15 1.19
CA GLY A 199 -11.57 -2.06 0.25
C GLY A 199 -11.75 -1.02 -0.86
N TRP A 200 -12.58 0.00 -0.63
CA TRP A 200 -12.83 1.08 -1.59
C TRP A 200 -11.71 2.12 -1.55
N THR A 201 -10.94 2.20 -2.64
CA THR A 201 -9.76 3.07 -2.75
C THR A 201 -9.92 4.20 -3.74
N TRP A 202 -11.05 4.25 -4.46
CA TRP A 202 -11.33 5.24 -5.49
C TRP A 202 -12.78 5.73 -5.37
N ALA A 203 -12.98 6.98 -4.95
CA ALA A 203 -14.32 7.52 -4.68
C ALA A 203 -14.52 8.93 -5.23
N GLY A 204 -15.75 9.30 -5.56
CA GLY A 204 -16.16 10.68 -5.80
C GLY A 204 -16.58 11.36 -4.49
N LEU A 205 -16.39 12.68 -4.40
CA LEU A 205 -16.86 13.50 -3.28
C LEU A 205 -17.72 14.65 -3.82
N LEU A 206 -18.95 14.78 -3.30
CA LEU A 206 -19.84 15.91 -3.54
C LEU A 206 -20.09 16.63 -2.23
N VAL A 207 -20.00 17.97 -2.23
CA VAL A 207 -20.24 18.78 -1.03
C VAL A 207 -21.11 20.00 -1.34
N SER A 208 -21.83 20.56 -0.37
CA SER A 208 -22.56 21.82 -0.54
C SER A 208 -21.63 23.04 -0.62
N ASP A 209 -22.09 24.09 -1.30
CA ASP A 209 -21.40 25.39 -1.40
C ASP A 209 -21.62 26.28 -0.16
N ASP A 210 -21.23 25.78 1.01
CA ASP A 210 -21.31 26.49 2.28
C ASP A 210 -20.21 26.05 3.27
N ASP A 211 -20.19 26.64 4.48
CA ASP A 211 -19.14 26.33 5.46
C ASP A 211 -19.14 24.85 5.87
N TYR A 212 -20.32 24.21 5.90
CA TYR A 212 -20.48 22.77 6.16
C TYR A 212 -19.75 21.96 5.09
N GLY A 213 -20.16 22.06 3.82
CA GLY A 213 -19.59 21.25 2.75
C GLY A 213 -18.10 21.53 2.49
N VAL A 214 -17.69 22.81 2.50
CA VAL A 214 -16.31 23.20 2.21
C VAL A 214 -15.34 22.76 3.31
N HIS A 215 -15.73 22.82 4.58
CA HIS A 215 -14.87 22.33 5.68
C HIS A 215 -14.79 20.81 5.70
N VAL A 216 -15.88 20.12 5.38
CA VAL A 216 -15.83 18.67 5.18
C VAL A 216 -14.89 18.31 4.05
N ALA A 217 -14.97 18.96 2.89
CA ALA A 217 -14.07 18.66 1.76
C ALA A 217 -12.59 18.78 2.15
N ARG A 218 -12.23 19.82 2.94
CA ARG A 218 -10.87 20.03 3.42
C ARG A 218 -10.44 18.94 4.42
N SER A 219 -11.25 18.69 5.44
CA SER A 219 -10.96 17.70 6.48
C SER A 219 -10.92 16.28 5.93
N PHE A 220 -11.85 15.93 5.03
CA PHE A 220 -11.90 14.64 4.34
C PHE A 220 -10.62 14.41 3.53
N ARG A 221 -10.18 15.39 2.72
CA ARG A 221 -8.92 15.26 1.95
C ARG A 221 -7.71 15.05 2.84
N GLN A 222 -7.63 15.75 3.96
CA GLN A 222 -6.53 15.61 4.92
C GLN A 222 -6.56 14.24 5.61
N ALA A 223 -7.72 13.83 6.13
CA ALA A 223 -7.90 12.55 6.79
C ALA A 223 -7.64 11.37 5.83
N LEU A 224 -8.09 11.47 4.58
CA LEU A 224 -7.86 10.47 3.56
C LEU A 224 -6.36 10.30 3.28
N ALA A 225 -5.64 11.42 3.12
CA ALA A 225 -4.19 11.43 2.90
C ALA A 225 -3.41 10.81 4.07
N GLN A 226 -3.80 11.09 5.32
CA GLN A 226 -3.18 10.51 6.52
C GLN A 226 -3.49 9.03 6.67
N SER A 227 -4.72 8.62 6.31
CA SER A 227 -5.18 7.25 6.53
C SER A 227 -4.45 6.23 5.66
N GLY A 228 -3.89 6.66 4.52
CA GLY A 228 -3.23 5.80 3.53
C GLY A 228 -4.21 4.83 2.84
N GLY A 229 -4.14 4.75 1.51
CA GLY A 229 -4.80 3.67 0.76
C GLY A 229 -6.06 4.04 -0.04
N SER A 230 -6.61 5.26 0.10
CA SER A 230 -7.78 5.70 -0.68
C SER A 230 -7.53 7.08 -1.32
N CYS A 231 -8.13 7.33 -2.47
CA CYS A 231 -8.00 8.56 -3.26
C CYS A 231 -9.36 9.03 -3.78
N LEU A 232 -9.47 10.33 -4.02
CA LEU A 232 -10.62 10.93 -4.68
C LEU A 232 -10.41 10.96 -6.20
N ALA A 233 -11.41 10.50 -6.95
CA ALA A 233 -11.48 10.59 -8.40
C ALA A 233 -11.85 12.00 -8.86
N TYR A 234 -12.80 12.61 -8.16
CA TYR A 234 -13.25 13.97 -8.33
C TYR A 234 -13.77 14.50 -6.99
N SER A 235 -13.81 15.82 -6.86
CA SER A 235 -14.38 16.54 -5.73
C SER A 235 -15.11 17.73 -6.30
N GLU A 236 -16.44 17.74 -6.22
CA GLU A 236 -17.29 18.77 -6.82
C GLU A 236 -18.14 19.44 -5.75
N ILE A 237 -18.47 20.71 -5.98
CA ILE A 237 -19.29 21.53 -5.08
C ILE A 237 -20.67 21.70 -5.73
N LEU A 238 -21.71 21.33 -5.01
CA LEU A 238 -23.11 21.48 -5.43
C LEU A 238 -23.55 22.93 -5.15
N PRO A 239 -24.00 23.66 -6.18
CA PRO A 239 -24.35 25.08 -6.04
C PRO A 239 -25.68 25.26 -5.30
N TRP A 240 -25.82 26.41 -4.62
CA TRP A 240 -27.12 26.89 -4.15
C TRP A 240 -27.96 27.43 -5.32
N GLY A 241 -29.28 27.29 -5.20
CA GLY A 241 -30.23 27.79 -6.21
C GLY A 241 -30.26 26.94 -7.50
N GLU A 242 -31.01 27.39 -8.50
CA GLU A 242 -31.12 26.68 -9.78
C GLU A 242 -29.95 27.02 -10.71
N ASN A 243 -28.93 26.17 -10.74
CA ASN A 243 -27.83 26.24 -11.70
C ASN A 243 -27.69 24.92 -12.48
N SER A 244 -28.66 24.68 -13.37
CA SER A 244 -28.76 23.46 -14.19
C SER A 244 -27.52 23.19 -15.06
N ALA A 245 -26.85 24.23 -15.54
CA ALA A 245 -25.63 24.10 -16.34
C ALA A 245 -24.49 23.48 -15.51
N GLU A 246 -24.31 23.94 -14.27
CA GLU A 246 -23.28 23.43 -13.38
C GLU A 246 -23.61 22.02 -12.87
N LEU A 247 -24.85 21.76 -12.47
CA LEU A 247 -25.31 20.43 -12.09
C LEU A 247 -25.09 19.42 -13.23
N ARG A 248 -25.41 19.79 -14.47
CA ARG A 248 -25.15 18.96 -15.65
C ARG A 248 -23.66 18.68 -15.86
N ARG A 249 -22.80 19.68 -15.64
CA ARG A 249 -21.33 19.50 -15.69
C ARG A 249 -20.88 18.47 -14.65
N ILE A 250 -21.39 18.56 -13.42
CA ILE A 250 -21.06 17.64 -12.32
C ILE A 250 -21.51 16.22 -12.67
N VAL A 251 -22.73 16.04 -13.18
CA VAL A 251 -23.22 14.71 -13.60
C VAL A 251 -22.35 14.13 -14.73
N GLU A 252 -21.88 14.95 -15.68
CA GLU A 252 -20.95 14.50 -16.71
C GLU A 252 -19.57 14.12 -16.17
N VAL A 253 -19.07 14.78 -15.11
CA VAL A 253 -17.86 14.36 -14.40
C VAL A 253 -18.06 12.99 -13.73
N MET A 254 -19.18 12.81 -13.03
CA MET A 254 -19.52 11.53 -12.39
C MET A 254 -19.57 10.39 -13.41
N LYS A 255 -20.21 10.63 -14.56
CA LYS A 255 -20.35 9.66 -15.65
C LYS A 255 -19.02 9.27 -16.32
N LYS A 256 -18.10 10.21 -16.47
CA LYS A 256 -16.76 9.96 -17.06
C LYS A 256 -15.83 9.24 -16.09
N SER A 257 -16.07 9.35 -14.79
CA SER A 257 -15.26 8.72 -13.77
C SER A 257 -15.43 7.21 -13.74
N THR A 258 -14.36 6.50 -13.38
CA THR A 258 -14.40 5.06 -13.08
C THR A 258 -14.78 4.75 -11.64
N ALA A 259 -14.90 5.77 -10.77
CA ALA A 259 -15.32 5.59 -9.40
C ALA A 259 -16.77 5.12 -9.33
N ARG A 260 -17.02 4.07 -8.55
CA ARG A 260 -18.35 3.52 -8.28
C ARG A 260 -18.90 3.91 -6.92
N VAL A 261 -18.08 4.49 -6.04
CA VAL A 261 -18.51 5.02 -4.75
C VAL A 261 -18.58 6.54 -4.81
N VAL A 262 -19.69 7.13 -4.37
CA VAL A 262 -19.90 8.58 -4.30
C VAL A 262 -20.30 8.98 -2.89
N ILE A 263 -19.50 9.84 -2.28
CA ILE A 263 -19.70 10.33 -0.92
C ILE A 263 -20.30 11.72 -0.99
N VAL A 264 -21.35 11.99 -0.21
CA VAL A 264 -22.08 13.25 -0.29
C VAL A 264 -22.29 13.89 1.09
N PHE A 265 -21.70 15.08 1.27
CA PHE A 265 -21.92 15.98 2.40
C PHE A 265 -22.63 17.24 1.91
N ALA A 266 -23.95 17.15 1.78
CA ALA A 266 -24.77 18.25 1.30
C ALA A 266 -26.17 18.18 1.91
N HIS A 267 -26.85 19.33 1.95
CA HIS A 267 -28.24 19.41 2.40
C HIS A 267 -29.18 18.67 1.45
N GLN A 268 -30.34 18.27 1.98
CA GLN A 268 -31.39 17.58 1.23
C GLN A 268 -31.73 18.27 -0.11
N ILE A 269 -31.82 19.61 -0.12
CA ILE A 269 -32.18 20.37 -1.32
C ILE A 269 -31.19 20.18 -2.48
N HIS A 270 -29.88 20.12 -2.20
CA HIS A 270 -28.86 19.91 -3.23
C HIS A 270 -29.00 18.54 -3.88
N MET A 271 -29.34 17.52 -3.09
CA MET A 271 -29.57 16.17 -3.60
C MET A 271 -30.84 16.08 -4.44
N ILE A 272 -31.91 16.78 -4.05
CA ILE A 272 -33.13 16.88 -4.88
C ILE A 272 -32.78 17.47 -6.25
N GLN A 273 -32.08 18.60 -6.27
CA GLN A 273 -31.70 19.29 -7.51
C GLN A 273 -30.78 18.43 -8.39
N LEU A 274 -29.78 17.77 -7.79
CA LEU A 274 -28.90 16.86 -8.51
C LEU A 274 -29.67 15.68 -9.11
N MET A 275 -30.57 15.07 -8.33
CA MET A 275 -31.35 13.91 -8.78
C MET A 275 -32.41 14.26 -9.82
N GLU A 276 -32.97 15.47 -9.79
CA GLU A 276 -33.86 15.96 -10.84
C GLU A 276 -33.10 16.14 -12.16
N GLU A 277 -31.88 16.69 -12.13
CA GLU A 277 -31.03 16.78 -13.33
C GLU A 277 -30.60 15.41 -13.86
N VAL A 278 -30.31 14.44 -12.98
CA VAL A 278 -30.02 13.05 -13.39
C VAL A 278 -31.24 12.42 -14.09
N TYR A 279 -32.45 12.69 -13.56
CA TYR A 279 -33.70 12.16 -14.10
C TYR A 279 -34.10 12.80 -15.44
N LEU A 280 -34.14 14.14 -15.51
CA LEU A 280 -34.57 14.89 -16.70
C LEU A 280 -33.72 14.56 -17.94
N ASN A 281 -32.43 14.34 -17.75
CA ASN A 281 -31.52 14.02 -18.85
C ASN A 281 -31.44 12.50 -19.14
N GLN A 282 -32.27 11.66 -18.48
CA GLN A 282 -32.34 10.19 -18.63
C GLN A 282 -30.95 9.54 -18.71
N ILE A 283 -30.03 9.93 -17.83
CA ILE A 283 -28.63 9.57 -17.97
C ILE A 283 -28.43 8.12 -17.52
N GLN A 284 -28.51 7.20 -18.48
CA GLN A 284 -28.42 5.74 -18.27
C GLN A 284 -27.11 5.27 -17.59
N ASN A 285 -26.09 6.11 -17.48
CA ASN A 285 -24.76 5.77 -16.95
C ASN A 285 -24.51 6.18 -15.48
N VAL A 286 -25.49 6.75 -14.77
CA VAL A 286 -25.37 7.06 -13.32
C VAL A 286 -25.96 5.93 -12.44
N THR A 287 -26.36 4.83 -13.06
CA THR A 287 -26.80 3.60 -12.37
C THR A 287 -25.59 2.78 -11.89
N GLY A 288 -25.80 1.95 -10.87
CA GLY A 288 -24.74 1.08 -10.30
C GLY A 288 -23.68 1.83 -9.48
N LEU A 289 -23.99 3.03 -9.01
CA LEU A 289 -23.17 3.75 -8.03
C LEU A 289 -23.60 3.39 -6.60
N GLN A 290 -22.62 3.19 -5.74
CA GLN A 290 -22.79 3.07 -4.31
C GLN A 290 -22.69 4.45 -3.67
N TRP A 291 -23.82 4.95 -3.18
CA TRP A 291 -23.87 6.24 -2.51
C TRP A 291 -23.54 6.09 -1.03
N MET A 292 -22.80 7.07 -0.51
CA MET A 292 -22.56 7.26 0.91
C MET A 292 -23.14 8.61 1.34
N ALA A 293 -24.20 8.56 2.15
CA ALA A 293 -24.94 9.74 2.59
C ALA A 293 -24.44 10.25 3.95
N SER A 294 -24.35 11.57 4.08
CA SER A 294 -24.22 12.25 5.37
C SER A 294 -25.54 12.25 6.13
N GLU A 295 -25.48 12.63 7.39
CA GLU A 295 -26.61 12.80 8.31
C GLU A 295 -27.66 13.78 7.78
N ALA A 296 -27.24 14.75 6.98
CA ALA A 296 -28.10 15.78 6.40
C ALA A 296 -29.18 15.25 5.45
N TRP A 297 -28.98 14.09 4.80
CA TRP A 297 -29.95 13.55 3.83
C TRP A 297 -30.17 12.03 3.89
N THR A 298 -29.51 11.33 4.81
CA THR A 298 -29.67 9.87 4.98
C THR A 298 -31.13 9.45 5.24
N THR A 299 -31.95 10.30 5.85
CA THR A 299 -33.36 10.03 6.14
C THR A 299 -34.33 10.85 5.28
N ALA A 300 -33.86 11.44 4.18
CA ALA A 300 -34.69 12.28 3.30
C ALA A 300 -35.75 11.46 2.57
N ALA A 301 -36.98 11.42 3.10
CA ALA A 301 -38.09 10.64 2.55
C ALA A 301 -38.49 11.08 1.12
N VAL A 302 -38.34 12.38 0.81
CA VAL A 302 -38.64 12.95 -0.52
C VAL A 302 -37.83 12.34 -1.67
N LEU A 303 -36.65 11.78 -1.37
CA LEU A 303 -35.80 11.10 -2.35
C LEU A 303 -36.09 9.59 -2.47
N GLN A 304 -36.92 9.03 -1.60
CA GLN A 304 -37.21 7.59 -1.50
C GLN A 304 -38.39 7.17 -2.40
N THR A 305 -38.51 7.79 -3.57
CA THR A 305 -39.59 7.55 -4.52
C THR A 305 -39.19 6.53 -5.58
N THR A 306 -40.18 5.87 -6.18
CA THR A 306 -39.97 4.94 -7.31
C THR A 306 -39.22 5.58 -8.49
N ARG A 307 -39.27 6.92 -8.60
CA ARG A 307 -38.50 7.71 -9.58
C ARG A 307 -36.99 7.69 -9.32
N HIS A 308 -36.56 7.82 -8.07
CA HIS A 308 -35.13 7.99 -7.72
C HIS A 308 -34.46 6.71 -7.23
N MET A 309 -35.22 5.74 -6.71
CA MET A 309 -34.67 4.47 -6.20
C MET A 309 -33.85 3.63 -7.19
N PRO A 310 -34.10 3.67 -8.53
CA PRO A 310 -33.19 3.03 -9.48
C PRO A 310 -31.73 3.52 -9.38
N TYR A 311 -31.51 4.75 -8.91
CA TYR A 311 -30.19 5.37 -8.77
C TYR A 311 -29.68 5.36 -7.32
N LEU A 312 -30.57 5.53 -6.34
CA LEU A 312 -30.22 5.72 -4.92
C LEU A 312 -30.42 4.48 -4.06
N SER A 313 -31.01 3.40 -4.58
CA SER A 313 -31.13 2.17 -3.79
C SER A 313 -29.75 1.64 -3.39
N GLY A 314 -29.67 1.02 -2.22
CA GLY A 314 -28.42 0.57 -1.62
C GLY A 314 -27.58 1.66 -0.98
N THR A 315 -28.01 2.93 -0.97
CA THR A 315 -27.31 4.02 -0.27
C THR A 315 -26.97 3.62 1.17
N LEU A 316 -25.71 3.81 1.56
CA LEU A 316 -25.23 3.65 2.94
C LEU A 316 -25.10 5.02 3.58
N GLY A 317 -25.94 5.31 4.56
CA GLY A 317 -25.99 6.63 5.19
C GLY A 317 -25.54 6.63 6.64
N ILE A 318 -24.83 7.68 7.03
CA ILE A 318 -24.62 8.00 8.45
C ILE A 318 -25.88 8.72 8.92
N ALA A 319 -26.53 8.25 9.98
CA ALA A 319 -27.72 8.87 10.54
C ALA A 319 -27.51 9.24 12.01
N ILE A 320 -28.07 10.38 12.42
CA ILE A 320 -28.18 10.78 13.83
C ILE A 320 -28.82 9.65 14.62
N ARG A 321 -28.28 9.37 15.81
CA ARG A 321 -28.79 8.31 16.69
C ARG A 321 -30.30 8.46 16.92
N ARG A 322 -31.07 7.41 16.63
CA ARG A 322 -32.52 7.38 16.95
C ARG A 322 -32.73 7.42 18.47
N GLY A 323 -33.73 8.18 18.90
CA GLY A 323 -34.26 8.12 20.26
C GLY A 323 -35.77 8.01 20.31
N GLU A 324 -36.30 7.86 21.52
CA GLU A 324 -37.73 7.82 21.79
C GLU A 324 -38.11 8.94 22.74
N ILE A 325 -39.22 9.62 22.42
CA ILE A 325 -39.77 10.72 23.21
C ILE A 325 -41.24 10.35 23.54
N PRO A 326 -41.48 9.63 24.65
CA PRO A 326 -42.82 9.22 25.05
C PRO A 326 -43.76 10.42 25.19
N GLY A 327 -45.01 10.30 24.73
CA GLY A 327 -46.01 11.37 24.85
C GLY A 327 -45.90 12.51 23.83
N LEU A 328 -44.83 12.57 23.02
CA LEU A 328 -44.69 13.62 21.99
C LEU A 328 -45.87 13.61 21.02
N ARG A 329 -46.26 12.44 20.48
CA ARG A 329 -47.39 12.32 19.55
C ARG A 329 -48.69 12.87 20.13
N ASP A 330 -48.98 12.52 21.38
CA ASP A 330 -50.20 12.97 22.07
C ASP A 330 -50.18 14.49 22.33
N PHE A 331 -49.00 15.07 22.50
CA PHE A 331 -48.82 16.52 22.59
C PHE A 331 -49.05 17.20 21.24
N LEU A 332 -48.46 16.67 20.15
CA LEU A 332 -48.62 17.22 18.80
C LEU A 332 -50.09 17.22 18.35
N MET A 333 -50.87 16.19 18.70
CA MET A 333 -52.31 16.13 18.39
C MET A 333 -53.16 17.20 19.09
N LYS A 334 -52.70 17.72 20.23
CA LYS A 334 -53.44 18.75 21.00
C LYS A 334 -53.20 20.16 20.48
N MET A 335 -52.43 20.29 19.41
CA MET A 335 -52.14 21.57 18.80
C MET A 335 -53.43 22.16 18.21
N HIS A 336 -53.72 23.41 18.58
CA HIS A 336 -54.91 24.14 18.16
C HIS A 336 -54.57 25.63 17.98
N PRO A 337 -55.04 26.30 16.92
CA PRO A 337 -54.70 27.70 16.63
C PRO A 337 -55.08 28.66 17.77
N ASP A 338 -56.28 28.54 18.35
CA ASP A 338 -56.80 29.40 19.44
C ASP A 338 -55.92 29.43 20.71
N ILE A 339 -55.14 28.39 20.98
CA ILE A 339 -54.26 28.32 22.16
C ILE A 339 -53.09 29.30 22.04
N TYR A 340 -52.65 29.59 20.80
CA TYR A 340 -51.44 30.34 20.50
C TYR A 340 -51.71 31.74 19.91
N ASP A 341 -52.93 32.01 19.43
CA ASP A 341 -53.32 33.23 18.68
C ASP A 341 -54.09 34.27 19.52
N ARG A 342 -53.71 34.51 20.79
CA ARG A 342 -54.28 35.67 21.53
C ARG A 342 -53.85 37.03 20.98
N ASN A 343 -52.82 37.07 20.12
CA ASN A 343 -52.33 38.28 19.46
C ASN A 343 -52.43 38.14 17.93
N ASN A 344 -53.25 39.00 17.33
CA ASN A 344 -53.73 39.00 15.95
C ASN A 344 -52.66 39.34 14.88
N ASN A 345 -51.51 38.63 14.88
CA ASN A 345 -50.43 38.87 13.91
C ASN A 345 -50.27 37.67 12.97
N GLY A 346 -50.28 37.90 11.65
CA GLY A 346 -50.15 36.87 10.60
C GLY A 346 -48.84 36.07 10.55
N ASN A 347 -47.93 36.28 11.52
CA ASN A 347 -46.60 35.64 11.58
C ASN A 347 -46.56 34.41 12.52
N SER A 348 -47.73 33.85 12.88
CA SER A 348 -47.86 32.68 13.74
C SER A 348 -47.51 31.39 12.96
N MET A 349 -46.47 30.66 13.40
CA MET A 349 -46.09 29.39 12.76
C MET A 349 -47.20 28.33 12.87
N VAL A 350 -47.96 28.36 13.97
CA VAL A 350 -49.11 27.46 14.20
C VAL A 350 -50.21 27.71 13.17
N ARG A 351 -50.52 28.98 12.89
CA ARG A 351 -51.50 29.36 11.88
C ARG A 351 -51.07 28.89 10.48
N GLN A 352 -49.79 29.08 10.13
CA GLN A 352 -49.25 28.67 8.84
C GLN A 352 -49.27 27.15 8.67
N PHE A 353 -48.93 26.39 9.72
CA PHE A 353 -49.08 24.93 9.73
C PHE A 353 -50.53 24.50 9.46
N TRP A 354 -51.49 25.15 10.12
CA TRP A 354 -52.91 24.83 9.99
C TRP A 354 -53.42 25.09 8.58
N GLU A 355 -53.09 26.27 8.02
CA GLU A 355 -53.42 26.64 6.63
C GLU A 355 -52.78 25.66 5.62
N TYR A 356 -51.54 25.23 5.86
CA TYR A 356 -50.84 24.25 5.02
C TYR A 356 -51.50 22.86 5.11
N THR A 357 -51.80 22.38 6.31
CA THR A 357 -52.32 21.03 6.52
C THR A 357 -53.74 20.88 5.98
N PHE A 358 -54.62 21.84 6.27
CA PHE A 358 -56.03 21.79 5.88
C PHE A 358 -56.34 22.48 4.55
N GLN A 359 -55.33 23.02 3.85
CA GLN A 359 -55.48 23.69 2.55
C GLN A 359 -56.54 24.81 2.58
N CYS A 360 -56.56 25.59 3.67
CA CYS A 360 -57.50 26.67 3.93
C CYS A 360 -56.75 27.97 4.30
N ARG A 361 -57.46 29.10 4.41
CA ARG A 361 -56.89 30.37 4.90
C ARG A 361 -57.73 30.98 6.01
N PHE A 362 -57.11 31.48 7.07
CA PHE A 362 -57.83 32.24 8.10
C PHE A 362 -58.16 33.65 7.60
N ALA A 363 -59.27 34.20 8.09
CA ALA A 363 -59.71 35.55 7.70
C ALA A 363 -58.75 36.66 8.21
N PRO A 364 -58.56 37.75 7.44
CA PRO A 364 -58.99 37.93 6.06
C PRO A 364 -58.10 37.15 5.07
N PRO A 365 -58.66 36.38 4.12
CA PRO A 365 -57.85 35.65 3.15
C PRO A 365 -57.29 36.58 2.06
N PRO A 366 -56.27 36.14 1.30
CA PRO A 366 -55.77 36.88 0.14
C PRO A 366 -56.86 37.21 -0.88
N SER A 367 -56.74 38.36 -1.55
CA SER A 367 -57.69 38.80 -2.59
C SER A 367 -57.82 37.75 -3.69
N GLY A 368 -59.05 37.33 -4.00
CA GLY A 368 -59.33 36.31 -5.02
C GLY A 368 -59.36 34.87 -4.51
N TRP A 369 -58.96 34.58 -3.27
CA TRP A 369 -58.95 33.21 -2.71
C TRP A 369 -60.33 32.57 -2.70
N LEU A 370 -61.32 33.26 -2.12
CA LEU A 370 -62.71 32.78 -2.05
C LEU A 370 -63.36 32.70 -3.44
N GLN A 371 -62.98 33.60 -4.35
CA GLN A 371 -63.45 33.61 -5.74
C GLN A 371 -62.85 32.43 -6.54
N GLY A 372 -61.65 31.99 -6.19
CA GLY A 372 -60.97 30.81 -6.75
C GLY A 372 -61.38 29.48 -6.12
N GLY A 373 -62.42 29.44 -5.28
CA GLY A 373 -62.91 28.22 -4.62
C GLY A 373 -62.15 27.80 -3.37
N GLY A 374 -61.27 28.66 -2.82
CA GLY A 374 -60.53 28.37 -1.59
C GLY A 374 -61.42 28.43 -0.33
N ALA A 375 -61.14 27.56 0.64
CA ALA A 375 -61.88 27.49 1.91
C ALA A 375 -61.31 28.43 2.99
N LEU A 376 -62.16 28.83 3.95
CA LEU A 376 -61.74 29.50 5.18
C LEU A 376 -61.42 28.46 6.25
N CYS A 377 -60.35 28.69 7.01
CA CYS A 377 -60.07 27.89 8.21
C CYS A 377 -61.01 28.31 9.35
N THR A 378 -61.59 27.33 10.02
CA THR A 378 -62.46 27.50 11.19
C THR A 378 -61.71 27.36 12.51
N GLY A 379 -60.55 26.70 12.48
CA GLY A 379 -59.79 26.33 13.67
C GLY A 379 -60.30 25.06 14.35
N GLN A 380 -61.42 24.50 13.91
CA GLN A 380 -62.06 23.29 14.48
C GLN A 380 -61.78 22.04 13.63
N GLU A 381 -60.92 22.13 12.62
CA GLU A 381 -60.51 20.99 11.82
C GLU A 381 -59.75 19.95 12.66
N GLU A 382 -59.97 18.65 12.40
CA GLU A 382 -59.39 17.57 13.20
C GLU A 382 -58.08 17.05 12.61
N LEU A 383 -56.95 17.26 13.33
CA LEU A 383 -55.64 16.72 12.95
C LEU A 383 -55.62 15.19 12.86
N ALA A 384 -56.45 14.50 13.66
CA ALA A 384 -56.47 13.05 13.73
C ALA A 384 -56.87 12.38 12.41
N ASN A 385 -57.58 13.09 11.55
CA ASN A 385 -58.07 12.58 10.26
C ASN A 385 -57.07 12.82 9.11
N MET A 386 -55.94 13.49 9.38
CA MET A 386 -54.95 13.84 8.37
C MET A 386 -53.71 12.95 8.49
N GLU A 387 -53.30 12.37 7.36
CA GLU A 387 -51.97 11.75 7.25
C GLU A 387 -50.94 12.85 7.00
N THR A 388 -50.12 13.16 8.00
CA THR A 388 -49.09 14.20 7.91
C THR A 388 -47.78 13.72 8.52
N GLU A 389 -46.66 14.05 7.87
CA GLU A 389 -45.32 13.77 8.38
C GLU A 389 -45.08 14.42 9.75
N PHE A 390 -45.78 15.52 10.07
CA PHE A 390 -45.73 16.17 11.39
C PHE A 390 -46.08 15.23 12.55
N LEU A 391 -46.99 14.26 12.35
CA LEU A 391 -47.43 13.33 13.40
C LEU A 391 -46.63 12.02 13.42
N ASP A 392 -45.70 11.82 12.49
CA ASP A 392 -44.82 10.65 12.50
C ASP A 392 -43.77 10.79 13.61
N VAL A 393 -43.82 9.89 14.60
CA VAL A 393 -42.85 9.83 15.70
C VAL A 393 -42.11 8.49 15.73
N SER A 394 -42.17 7.71 14.64
CA SER A 394 -41.60 6.36 14.59
C SER A 394 -40.05 6.36 14.59
N ASN A 395 -39.45 7.39 14.01
CA ASN A 395 -38.01 7.49 13.76
C ASN A 395 -37.43 8.88 14.13
N LEU A 396 -37.66 9.31 15.38
CA LEU A 396 -37.17 10.59 15.91
C LEU A 396 -35.64 10.62 15.97
N ARG A 397 -35.04 11.65 15.34
CA ARG A 397 -33.59 11.80 15.22
C ARG A 397 -33.17 13.24 15.53
N PRO A 398 -33.30 14.25 14.65
CA PRO A 398 -33.05 15.64 15.04
C PRO A 398 -33.91 16.07 16.25
N GLU A 399 -35.16 15.62 16.32
CA GLU A 399 -36.09 15.85 17.45
C GLU A 399 -35.47 15.41 18.77
N TYR A 400 -34.78 14.27 18.77
CA TYR A 400 -34.15 13.74 19.97
C TYR A 400 -32.93 14.55 20.39
N ASN A 401 -32.18 15.11 19.44
CA ASN A 401 -31.10 16.06 19.74
C ASN A 401 -31.66 17.38 20.29
N ILE A 402 -32.81 17.85 19.80
CA ILE A 402 -33.50 19.04 20.33
C ILE A 402 -33.95 18.78 21.77
N TYR A 403 -34.57 17.62 22.02
CA TYR A 403 -34.97 17.19 23.35
C TYR A 403 -33.76 17.18 24.31
N LYS A 404 -32.64 16.57 23.91
CA LYS A 404 -31.39 16.59 24.68
C LYS A 404 -30.87 18.01 24.93
N ALA A 405 -30.98 18.92 23.96
CA ALA A 405 -30.48 20.29 24.08
C ALA A 405 -31.29 21.11 25.11
N VAL A 406 -32.62 20.98 25.08
CA VAL A 406 -33.51 21.61 26.06
C VAL A 406 -33.23 21.08 27.47
N TYR A 407 -33.12 19.76 27.61
CA TYR A 407 -32.80 19.14 28.89
C TYR A 407 -31.41 19.55 29.39
N ALA A 408 -30.40 19.66 28.51
CA ALA A 408 -29.07 20.13 28.90
C ALA A 408 -29.10 21.55 29.48
N LEU A 409 -29.85 22.46 28.85
CA LEU A 409 -30.05 23.82 29.39
C LEU A 409 -30.83 23.81 30.70
N ALA A 410 -31.84 22.96 30.83
CA ALA A 410 -32.64 22.84 32.06
C ALA A 410 -31.84 22.25 33.23
N TYR A 411 -31.04 21.21 33.01
CA TYR A 411 -30.14 20.65 34.03
C TYR A 411 -29.06 21.66 34.43
N ALA A 412 -28.47 22.38 33.47
CA ALA A 412 -27.51 23.44 33.77
C ALA A 412 -28.14 24.56 34.63
N LEU A 413 -29.39 24.92 34.34
CA LEU A 413 -30.15 25.88 35.13
C LEU A 413 -30.49 25.35 36.52
N ASP A 414 -30.90 24.08 36.63
CA ASP A 414 -31.24 23.44 37.92
C ASP A 414 -30.00 23.34 38.84
N ASP A 415 -28.86 22.91 38.30
CA ASP A 415 -27.59 22.85 39.03
C ASP A 415 -27.15 24.24 39.51
N MET A 416 -27.33 25.26 38.66
CA MET A 416 -27.07 26.64 39.03
C MET A 416 -27.95 27.10 40.20
N LEU A 417 -29.24 26.75 40.19
CA LEU A 417 -30.20 27.15 41.24
C LEU A 417 -30.05 26.33 42.53
N ARG A 418 -29.52 25.11 42.46
CA ARG A 418 -29.16 24.28 43.62
C ARG A 418 -27.84 24.68 44.28
N CYS A 419 -27.11 25.63 43.70
CA CYS A 419 -25.85 26.13 44.24
C CYS A 419 -26.01 26.58 45.71
N ALA A 420 -25.20 26.02 46.60
CA ALA A 420 -25.20 26.36 48.01
C ALA A 420 -24.41 27.67 48.25
N PRO A 421 -25.00 28.70 48.88
CA PRO A 421 -24.31 29.95 49.18
C PRO A 421 -23.00 29.71 49.96
N GLY A 422 -21.90 30.35 49.52
CA GLY A 422 -20.56 30.17 50.11
C GLY A 422 -19.78 28.97 49.57
N ARG A 423 -20.36 28.18 48.67
CA ARG A 423 -19.70 27.08 47.93
C ARG A 423 -19.88 27.20 46.41
N GLY A 424 -20.31 28.36 45.93
CA GLY A 424 -20.54 28.57 44.51
C GLY A 424 -19.24 28.71 43.71
N PRO A 425 -19.27 28.48 42.40
CA PRO A 425 -18.08 28.49 41.54
C PRO A 425 -17.59 29.90 41.16
N PHE A 426 -18.31 30.96 41.55
CA PHE A 426 -18.02 32.34 41.15
C PHE A 426 -17.30 33.12 42.25
N SER A 427 -16.77 34.31 41.91
CA SER A 427 -16.01 35.18 42.80
C SER A 427 -16.64 35.31 44.19
N GLY A 428 -15.83 35.08 45.23
CA GLY A 428 -16.29 35.07 46.62
C GLY A 428 -17.14 33.85 47.01
N ASN A 429 -17.00 32.73 46.29
CA ASN A 429 -17.82 31.52 46.43
C ASN A 429 -19.33 31.78 46.31
N SER A 430 -19.68 32.72 45.42
CA SER A 430 -21.06 33.16 45.20
C SER A 430 -21.80 32.26 44.20
N CYS A 431 -23.12 32.22 44.35
CA CYS A 431 -24.03 31.54 43.44
C CYS A 431 -24.74 32.56 42.54
N ALA A 432 -25.05 32.16 41.31
CA ALA A 432 -25.90 32.96 40.43
C ALA A 432 -27.37 32.89 40.87
N THR A 433 -28.14 33.93 40.56
CA THR A 433 -29.58 34.03 40.86
C THR A 433 -30.33 34.46 39.62
N LEU A 434 -31.59 34.06 39.45
CA LEU A 434 -32.39 34.40 38.26
C LEU A 434 -32.45 35.90 37.98
N GLN A 435 -32.55 36.77 38.99
CA GLN A 435 -32.72 38.22 38.81
C GLN A 435 -31.43 38.93 38.32
N LYS A 436 -30.28 38.29 38.48
CA LYS A 436 -28.95 38.83 38.14
C LYS A 436 -28.15 37.88 37.25
N LEU A 437 -28.85 36.97 36.56
CA LEU A 437 -28.23 35.93 35.77
C LEU A 437 -27.49 36.56 34.58
N GLU A 438 -26.20 36.28 34.49
CA GLU A 438 -25.41 36.58 33.31
C GLU A 438 -25.21 35.30 32.46
N PRO A 439 -25.29 35.37 31.12
CA PRO A 439 -25.23 34.17 30.28
C PRO A 439 -24.01 33.27 30.49
N TRP A 440 -22.84 33.86 30.76
CA TRP A 440 -21.61 33.13 31.02
C TRP A 440 -21.68 32.26 32.29
N GLN A 441 -22.52 32.62 33.27
CA GLN A 441 -22.71 31.84 34.48
C GLN A 441 -23.44 30.53 34.17
N LEU A 442 -24.49 30.58 33.33
CA LEU A 442 -25.18 29.37 32.86
C LEU A 442 -24.25 28.51 32.01
N MET A 443 -23.43 29.14 31.16
CA MET A 443 -22.42 28.46 30.35
C MET A 443 -21.49 27.58 31.20
N HIS A 444 -21.07 28.05 32.38
CA HIS A 444 -20.21 27.27 33.29
C HIS A 444 -20.85 25.95 33.74
N TYR A 445 -22.15 25.96 34.03
CA TYR A 445 -22.88 24.75 34.43
C TYR A 445 -23.14 23.86 33.21
N LEU A 446 -23.40 24.46 32.05
CA LEU A 446 -23.59 23.73 30.80
C LEU A 446 -22.35 22.93 30.39
N GLU A 447 -21.14 23.46 30.59
CA GLU A 447 -19.87 22.73 30.34
C GLU A 447 -19.71 21.46 31.18
N LYS A 448 -20.44 21.35 32.29
CA LYS A 448 -20.35 20.23 33.24
C LYS A 448 -21.59 19.36 33.27
N VAL A 449 -22.55 19.62 32.38
CA VAL A 449 -23.82 18.91 32.37
C VAL A 449 -23.59 17.43 32.11
N HIS A 450 -24.20 16.59 32.92
CA HIS A 450 -24.14 15.15 32.79
C HIS A 450 -25.44 14.53 33.29
N PHE A 451 -26.21 13.94 32.39
CA PHE A 451 -27.45 13.26 32.74
C PHE A 451 -27.72 12.08 31.80
N THR A 452 -28.65 11.22 32.21
CA THR A 452 -29.14 10.12 31.38
C THR A 452 -30.58 10.40 30.97
N THR A 453 -30.87 10.27 29.69
CA THR A 453 -32.24 10.40 29.17
C THR A 453 -33.11 9.21 29.60
N PRO A 454 -34.45 9.32 29.57
CA PRO A 454 -35.34 8.18 29.82
C PRO A 454 -35.10 6.97 28.89
N PHE A 455 -34.54 7.20 27.71
CA PHE A 455 -34.18 6.15 26.74
C PHE A 455 -32.85 5.44 27.06
N GLY A 456 -32.11 5.91 28.07
CA GLY A 456 -30.85 5.31 28.53
C GLY A 456 -29.58 5.88 27.89
N ASP A 457 -29.69 6.89 27.02
CA ASP A 457 -28.52 7.59 26.48
C ASP A 457 -27.94 8.56 27.51
N GLU A 458 -26.61 8.52 27.66
CA GLU A 458 -25.81 9.50 28.40
C GLU A 458 -25.62 10.78 27.57
N VAL A 459 -25.76 11.93 28.23
CA VAL A 459 -25.62 13.25 27.60
C VAL A 459 -24.61 14.07 28.38
N SER A 460 -23.54 14.48 27.69
CA SER A 460 -22.50 15.38 28.17
C SER A 460 -21.80 16.04 26.98
N PHE A 461 -21.07 17.12 27.24
CA PHE A 461 -20.21 17.77 26.24
C PHE A 461 -18.73 17.52 26.54
N ASP A 462 -17.92 17.40 25.49
CA ASP A 462 -16.47 17.33 25.62
C ASP A 462 -15.83 18.73 25.79
N GLU A 463 -14.50 18.78 25.85
CA GLU A 463 -13.74 20.03 25.99
C GLU A 463 -14.00 21.04 24.86
N ASN A 464 -14.48 20.58 23.70
CA ASN A 464 -14.83 21.41 22.55
C ASN A 464 -16.32 21.80 22.51
N GLY A 465 -17.13 21.39 23.49
CA GLY A 465 -18.58 21.60 23.49
C GLY A 465 -19.33 20.64 22.58
N ASP A 466 -18.69 19.54 22.15
CA ASP A 466 -19.26 18.55 21.24
C ASP A 466 -19.93 17.40 22.02
N ALA A 467 -21.02 16.86 21.47
CA ALA A 467 -21.69 15.69 22.03
C ALA A 467 -20.82 14.43 21.97
N LEU A 468 -21.15 13.47 22.84
CA LEU A 468 -20.61 12.12 22.77
C LEU A 468 -20.81 11.50 21.36
N PRO A 469 -19.73 11.10 20.68
CA PRO A 469 -19.79 10.75 19.26
C PRO A 469 -20.37 9.35 19.02
N ILE A 470 -21.60 9.32 18.53
CA ILE A 470 -22.33 8.12 18.11
C ILE A 470 -23.23 8.42 16.90
N TYR A 471 -23.18 7.55 15.91
CA TYR A 471 -24.08 7.55 14.75
C TYR A 471 -24.59 6.14 14.44
N ASP A 472 -25.82 6.06 13.94
CA ASP A 472 -26.35 4.85 13.32
C ASP A 472 -25.90 4.80 11.85
N ILE A 473 -25.81 3.59 11.29
CA ILE A 473 -25.53 3.39 9.87
C ILE A 473 -26.77 2.79 9.25
N MET A 474 -27.33 3.48 8.26
CA MET A 474 -28.58 3.13 7.61
C MET A 474 -28.32 2.67 6.17
N ASN A 475 -29.19 1.81 5.66
CA ASN A 475 -29.16 1.36 4.28
C ASN A 475 -30.54 1.49 3.63
N TRP A 476 -30.58 2.02 2.42
CA TRP A 476 -31.83 2.21 1.66
C TRP A 476 -32.16 0.94 0.89
N GLN A 477 -33.16 0.20 1.38
CA GLN A 477 -33.59 -1.06 0.79
C GLN A 477 -34.78 -0.82 -0.13
N TRP A 478 -34.64 -1.21 -1.40
CA TRP A 478 -35.76 -1.15 -2.35
C TRP A 478 -36.49 -2.50 -2.35
N LEU A 479 -37.77 -2.48 -1.97
CA LEU A 479 -38.57 -3.68 -1.81
C LEU A 479 -39.29 -4.05 -3.11
N PRO A 480 -39.63 -5.34 -3.33
CA PRO A 480 -40.30 -5.80 -4.55
C PRO A 480 -41.68 -5.18 -4.79
N ASP A 481 -42.32 -4.67 -3.74
CA ASP A 481 -43.61 -3.96 -3.80
C ASP A 481 -43.47 -2.49 -4.25
N GLY A 482 -42.25 -2.05 -4.54
CA GLY A 482 -41.92 -0.69 -4.96
C GLY A 482 -41.72 0.29 -3.81
N SER A 483 -41.94 -0.13 -2.55
CA SER A 483 -41.69 0.69 -1.37
C SER A 483 -40.21 0.73 -1.00
N THR A 484 -39.84 1.76 -0.23
CA THR A 484 -38.47 1.95 0.27
C THR A 484 -38.46 1.75 1.77
N LYS A 485 -37.52 0.93 2.27
CA LYS A 485 -37.28 0.75 3.70
C LYS A 485 -35.89 1.24 4.06
N VAL A 486 -35.80 2.23 4.95
CA VAL A 486 -34.52 2.68 5.50
C VAL A 486 -34.19 1.85 6.74
N GLN A 487 -33.27 0.91 6.60
CA GLN A 487 -32.96 -0.09 7.62
C GLN A 487 -31.65 0.23 8.34
N ASN A 488 -31.62 0.13 9.67
CA ASN A 488 -30.37 0.18 10.42
C ASN A 488 -29.56 -1.09 10.18
N VAL A 489 -28.30 -0.93 9.74
CA VAL A 489 -27.33 -1.98 9.42
C VAL A 489 -26.06 -1.89 10.25
N GLY A 490 -25.94 -0.92 11.16
CA GLY A 490 -24.72 -0.76 11.93
C GLY A 490 -24.69 0.45 12.85
N VAL A 491 -23.58 0.59 13.56
CA VAL A 491 -23.33 1.71 14.47
C VAL A 491 -21.84 2.06 14.44
N VAL A 492 -21.56 3.36 14.52
CA VAL A 492 -20.21 3.87 14.74
C VAL A 492 -20.22 4.74 15.99
N LYS A 493 -19.30 4.47 16.92
CA LYS A 493 -19.20 5.22 18.18
C LYS A 493 -17.76 5.34 18.64
N LYS A 494 -17.43 6.39 19.40
CA LYS A 494 -16.14 6.51 20.10
C LYS A 494 -16.31 6.16 21.58
N THR A 495 -15.41 5.35 22.11
CA THR A 495 -15.33 5.04 23.54
C THR A 495 -13.95 5.36 24.08
N ALA A 496 -13.85 5.77 25.34
CA ALA A 496 -12.57 6.13 25.96
C ALA A 496 -11.55 4.96 25.96
N LEU A 497 -12.04 3.71 26.07
CA LEU A 497 -11.19 2.51 26.20
C LEU A 497 -10.72 1.92 24.86
N LYS A 498 -11.57 1.94 23.83
CA LYS A 498 -11.33 1.23 22.55
C LYS A 498 -11.20 2.16 21.36
N GLY A 499 -11.23 3.48 21.58
CA GLY A 499 -11.26 4.47 20.51
C GLY A 499 -12.56 4.39 19.72
N GLU A 500 -12.51 4.66 18.42
CA GLU A 500 -13.68 4.52 17.54
C GLU A 500 -13.90 3.05 17.18
N GLU A 501 -15.15 2.60 17.29
CA GLU A 501 -15.62 1.27 16.91
C GLU A 501 -16.63 1.40 15.77
N LEU A 502 -16.38 0.72 14.65
CA LEU A 502 -17.34 0.54 13.55
C LEU A 502 -17.88 -0.88 13.63
N ARG A 503 -19.20 -1.03 13.70
CA ARG A 503 -19.89 -2.33 13.63
C ARG A 503 -20.89 -2.30 12.50
N LEU A 504 -20.71 -3.19 11.53
CA LEU A 504 -21.59 -3.37 10.38
C LEU A 504 -22.12 -4.79 10.38
N ASP A 505 -23.42 -4.92 10.10
CA ASP A 505 -24.10 -6.18 9.85
C ASP A 505 -24.28 -6.32 8.33
N GLU A 506 -23.28 -6.90 7.68
CA GLU A 506 -23.18 -6.96 6.21
C GLU A 506 -24.33 -7.75 5.58
N ASP A 507 -24.86 -8.75 6.28
CA ASP A 507 -25.97 -9.58 5.80
C ASP A 507 -27.29 -8.79 5.68
N LYS A 508 -27.41 -7.66 6.40
CA LYS A 508 -28.56 -6.74 6.30
C LYS A 508 -28.40 -5.66 5.24
N ILE A 509 -27.23 -5.55 4.61
CA ILE A 509 -26.97 -4.51 3.61
C ILE A 509 -27.56 -4.94 2.26
N PHE A 510 -28.46 -4.11 1.74
CA PHE A 510 -28.92 -4.19 0.36
C PHE A 510 -27.91 -3.49 -0.56
N TRP A 511 -27.42 -4.24 -1.55
CA TRP A 511 -26.54 -3.73 -2.59
C TRP A 511 -27.30 -3.58 -3.90
N ASN A 512 -27.28 -2.39 -4.49
CA ASN A 512 -27.85 -2.11 -5.80
C ASN A 512 -26.89 -2.55 -6.93
N SER A 513 -26.54 -3.84 -6.92
CA SER A 513 -25.65 -4.49 -7.89
C SER A 513 -26.20 -5.85 -8.29
N ASP A 514 -25.98 -6.27 -9.54
CA ASP A 514 -26.44 -7.57 -10.04
C ASP A 514 -25.86 -8.75 -9.23
N SER A 515 -24.65 -8.58 -8.71
CA SER A 515 -23.96 -9.58 -7.88
C SER A 515 -24.45 -9.63 -6.43
N LYS A 516 -25.30 -8.69 -6.00
CA LYS A 516 -25.72 -8.48 -4.60
C LYS A 516 -24.53 -8.39 -3.62
N GLN A 517 -23.41 -7.88 -4.11
CA GLN A 517 -22.17 -7.71 -3.35
C GLN A 517 -21.70 -6.25 -3.42
N PRO A 518 -20.83 -5.81 -2.48
CA PRO A 518 -20.23 -4.49 -2.55
C PRO A 518 -19.57 -4.24 -3.91
N VAL A 519 -19.78 -3.05 -4.48
CA VAL A 519 -19.16 -2.69 -5.76
C VAL A 519 -17.63 -2.60 -5.62
N GLN A 520 -16.90 -2.95 -6.67
CA GLN A 520 -15.46 -2.73 -6.69
C GLN A 520 -15.15 -1.31 -7.18
N SER A 521 -14.61 -0.47 -6.30
CA SER A 521 -14.24 0.91 -6.62
C SER A 521 -12.75 1.16 -6.37
N VAL A 522 -11.93 0.81 -7.36
CA VAL A 522 -10.46 0.95 -7.36
C VAL A 522 -9.98 1.60 -8.66
N CYS A 523 -8.93 2.42 -8.61
CA CYS A 523 -8.35 3.02 -9.82
C CYS A 523 -7.50 2.02 -10.59
N SER A 524 -6.61 1.32 -9.87
CA SER A 524 -5.76 0.26 -10.38
C SER A 524 -5.91 -0.98 -9.50
N VAL A 525 -6.04 -2.15 -10.14
CA VAL A 525 -6.05 -3.44 -9.44
C VAL A 525 -4.69 -3.73 -8.82
N SER A 526 -4.67 -4.53 -7.75
CA SER A 526 -3.42 -4.97 -7.12
C SER A 526 -2.51 -5.66 -8.14
N CYS A 527 -1.22 -5.31 -8.11
CA CYS A 527 -0.29 -5.83 -9.09
C CYS A 527 -0.02 -7.33 -8.90
N PRO A 528 0.02 -8.11 -9.99
CA PRO A 528 0.34 -9.52 -9.90
C PRO A 528 1.80 -9.73 -9.44
N PRO A 529 2.11 -10.87 -8.81
CA PRO A 529 3.47 -11.20 -8.40
C PRO A 529 4.47 -11.07 -9.55
N GLY A 530 5.67 -10.55 -9.24
CA GLY A 530 6.72 -10.29 -10.24
C GLY A 530 6.61 -8.96 -10.99
N THR A 531 5.63 -8.13 -10.63
CA THR A 531 5.51 -6.73 -11.06
C THR A 531 5.60 -5.79 -9.87
N ARG A 532 6.03 -4.54 -10.11
CA ARG A 532 6.00 -3.44 -9.15
C ARG A 532 5.02 -2.38 -9.59
N MET A 533 4.54 -1.60 -8.63
CA MET A 533 3.71 -0.42 -8.90
C MET A 533 4.58 0.71 -9.46
N ALA A 534 4.12 1.31 -10.54
CA ALA A 534 4.66 2.54 -11.09
C ALA A 534 3.53 3.57 -11.17
N ARG A 535 3.64 4.67 -10.42
CA ARG A 535 2.60 5.70 -10.38
C ARG A 535 2.40 6.30 -11.77
N LYS A 536 1.14 6.49 -12.17
CA LYS A 536 0.80 7.21 -13.40
C LYS A 536 1.11 8.70 -13.23
N ASN A 537 1.88 9.28 -14.16
CA ASN A 537 2.22 10.70 -14.12
C ASN A 537 0.94 11.55 -14.15
N GLY A 538 0.86 12.53 -13.25
CA GLY A 538 -0.30 13.42 -13.13
C GLY A 538 -1.51 12.84 -12.39
N GLN A 539 -1.50 11.56 -11.99
CA GLN A 539 -2.62 10.94 -11.27
C GLN A 539 -2.32 10.72 -9.76
N PRO A 540 -3.35 10.52 -8.92
CA PRO A 540 -3.19 10.18 -7.50
C PRO A 540 -2.42 8.87 -7.27
N ALA A 541 -1.90 8.66 -6.05
CA ALA A 541 -1.09 7.49 -5.72
C ALA A 541 -1.81 6.14 -5.90
N CYS A 542 -3.14 6.13 -5.80
CA CYS A 542 -3.97 4.93 -6.02
C CYS A 542 -4.02 4.48 -7.49
N CYS A 543 -3.58 5.33 -8.42
CA CYS A 543 -3.55 5.05 -9.85
C CYS A 543 -2.12 4.76 -10.31
N PHE A 544 -1.85 3.48 -10.55
CA PHE A 544 -0.53 2.97 -10.92
C PHE A 544 -0.63 1.93 -12.04
N ASP A 545 0.47 1.76 -12.76
CA ASP A 545 0.67 0.66 -13.70
C ASP A 545 1.54 -0.42 -13.06
N CYS A 546 1.27 -1.67 -13.42
CA CYS A 546 2.06 -2.81 -12.97
C CYS A 546 3.18 -3.08 -13.97
N VAL A 547 4.42 -2.75 -13.58
CA VAL A 547 5.61 -2.88 -14.42
C VAL A 547 6.43 -4.08 -13.98
N ARG A 548 6.86 -4.92 -14.92
CA ARG A 548 7.69 -6.09 -14.60
C ARG A 548 8.98 -5.72 -13.86
N CYS A 549 9.32 -6.53 -12.85
CA CYS A 549 10.61 -6.41 -12.17
C CYS A 549 11.77 -6.69 -13.15
N SER A 550 12.90 -5.99 -12.95
CA SER A 550 14.13 -6.20 -13.73
C SER A 550 14.74 -7.58 -13.50
N GLU A 551 15.69 -7.99 -14.35
CA GLU A 551 16.09 -9.40 -14.49
C GLU A 551 16.70 -10.10 -13.26
N ARG A 552 17.17 -9.35 -12.26
CA ARG A 552 17.69 -9.89 -10.98
C ARG A 552 16.72 -9.78 -9.81
N LYS A 553 15.57 -9.13 -9.99
CA LYS A 553 14.68 -8.75 -8.90
C LYS A 553 13.39 -9.57 -8.93
N PHE A 554 12.91 -9.94 -7.75
CA PHE A 554 11.72 -10.76 -7.56
C PHE A 554 10.74 -10.12 -6.58
N ASN A 555 9.50 -10.62 -6.66
CA ASN A 555 8.31 -10.36 -5.86
C ASN A 555 8.47 -9.49 -4.58
N SER A 556 8.39 -8.17 -4.76
CA SER A 556 8.22 -7.17 -3.69
C SER A 556 7.66 -5.88 -4.31
N LEU A 557 6.95 -5.05 -3.51
CA LEU A 557 6.45 -3.73 -3.91
C LEU A 557 7.53 -2.85 -4.57
N GLU A 558 8.80 -3.07 -4.22
CA GLU A 558 9.98 -2.38 -4.76
C GLU A 558 10.92 -3.24 -5.63
N CYS A 559 10.56 -4.51 -5.88
CA CYS A 559 11.41 -5.52 -6.54
C CYS A 559 12.79 -5.67 -5.85
N THR A 560 12.98 -6.71 -5.05
CA THR A 560 14.24 -7.00 -4.33
C THR A 560 15.12 -7.98 -5.09
N SER A 561 16.45 -7.88 -4.99
CA SER A 561 17.39 -8.73 -5.73
C SER A 561 17.49 -10.17 -5.17
N CYS A 562 17.65 -11.18 -6.04
CA CYS A 562 17.93 -12.56 -5.63
C CYS A 562 19.37 -12.74 -5.08
N PRO A 563 19.61 -13.68 -4.15
CA PRO A 563 20.96 -14.05 -3.69
C PRO A 563 21.86 -14.59 -4.82
N GLU A 564 23.18 -14.51 -4.67
CA GLU A 564 24.14 -14.77 -5.76
C GLU A 564 24.06 -16.15 -6.44
N ASP A 565 23.73 -17.19 -5.69
CA ASP A 565 23.57 -18.58 -6.19
C ASP A 565 22.25 -18.79 -6.97
N PHE A 566 21.35 -17.81 -6.92
CA PHE A 566 20.01 -17.87 -7.48
C PHE A 566 19.81 -16.81 -8.57
N TRP A 567 18.86 -17.09 -9.45
CA TRP A 567 18.42 -16.22 -10.52
C TRP A 567 16.91 -16.02 -10.43
N SER A 568 16.40 -14.89 -10.87
CA SER A 568 14.95 -14.70 -10.90
C SER A 568 14.31 -15.64 -11.93
N SER A 569 13.18 -16.24 -11.58
CA SER A 569 12.36 -17.03 -12.50
C SER A 569 11.94 -16.19 -13.73
N PRO A 570 11.55 -16.83 -14.85
CA PRO A 570 11.01 -16.11 -16.02
C PRO A 570 9.81 -15.22 -15.68
N GLN A 571 8.97 -15.67 -14.75
CA GLN A 571 7.80 -14.94 -14.24
C GLN A 571 8.14 -13.88 -13.19
N ARG A 572 9.40 -13.80 -12.73
CA ARG A 572 9.88 -12.87 -11.69
C ARG A 572 9.20 -13.03 -10.31
N ASP A 573 8.57 -14.19 -10.09
CA ASP A 573 7.82 -14.54 -8.87
C ASP A 573 8.71 -15.15 -7.78
N ARG A 574 9.79 -15.83 -8.15
CA ARG A 574 10.66 -16.58 -7.23
C ARG A 574 12.12 -16.59 -7.69
N CYS A 575 13.04 -16.91 -6.77
CA CYS A 575 14.44 -17.17 -7.09
C CYS A 575 14.66 -18.67 -7.36
N VAL A 576 15.27 -19.01 -8.49
CA VAL A 576 15.61 -20.37 -8.93
C VAL A 576 17.14 -20.57 -8.95
N PRO A 577 17.68 -21.75 -8.64
CA PRO A 577 19.13 -21.98 -8.64
C PRO A 577 19.76 -21.80 -10.03
N LYS A 578 20.93 -21.15 -10.10
CA LYS A 578 21.69 -21.01 -11.37
C LYS A 578 22.19 -22.38 -11.86
N LYS A 579 22.28 -22.54 -13.18
CA LYS A 579 22.84 -23.77 -13.79
C LYS A 579 24.36 -23.81 -13.60
N THR A 580 24.89 -25.00 -13.29
CA THR A 580 26.32 -25.22 -13.05
C THR A 580 26.99 -25.80 -14.29
N GLU A 581 28.15 -25.27 -14.68
CA GLU A 581 28.91 -25.71 -15.86
C GLU A 581 30.32 -26.17 -15.48
N PHE A 582 30.73 -27.34 -15.97
CA PHE A 582 32.05 -27.97 -15.77
C PHE A 582 32.32 -28.99 -16.90
N LEU A 583 33.57 -29.43 -17.08
CA LEU A 583 33.92 -30.45 -18.07
C LEU A 583 33.34 -31.82 -17.68
N SER A 584 32.22 -32.21 -18.28
CA SER A 584 31.43 -33.37 -17.86
C SER A 584 31.73 -34.61 -18.71
N TYR A 585 31.74 -35.80 -18.09
CA TYR A 585 31.82 -37.08 -18.80
C TYR A 585 30.66 -37.31 -19.77
N HIS A 586 29.55 -36.59 -19.60
CA HIS A 586 28.35 -36.74 -20.41
C HIS A 586 28.27 -35.76 -21.58
N GLU A 587 29.16 -34.76 -21.66
CA GLU A 587 29.16 -33.81 -22.77
C GLU A 587 30.05 -34.29 -23.91
N PRO A 588 29.80 -33.90 -25.18
CA PRO A 588 30.51 -34.43 -26.34
C PRO A 588 32.04 -34.32 -26.24
N LEU A 589 32.53 -33.18 -25.74
CA LEU A 589 33.96 -32.94 -25.56
C LEU A 589 34.57 -33.89 -24.51
N GLY A 590 33.92 -34.06 -23.36
CA GLY A 590 34.38 -34.97 -22.31
C GLY A 590 34.35 -36.44 -22.73
N ILE A 591 33.34 -36.85 -23.52
CA ILE A 591 33.25 -38.20 -24.10
C ILE A 591 34.45 -38.48 -25.01
N CYS A 592 34.76 -37.56 -25.94
CA CYS A 592 35.88 -37.70 -26.87
C CYS A 592 37.23 -37.80 -26.15
N LEU A 593 37.48 -36.95 -25.14
CA LEU A 593 38.73 -36.97 -24.39
C LEU A 593 38.88 -38.24 -23.53
N THR A 594 37.80 -38.69 -22.90
CA THR A 594 37.80 -39.90 -22.07
C THR A 594 38.06 -41.14 -22.92
N THR A 595 37.40 -41.26 -24.08
CA THR A 595 37.58 -42.38 -25.01
C THR A 595 39.00 -42.43 -25.56
N ALA A 596 39.59 -41.29 -25.95
CA ALA A 596 40.98 -41.22 -26.40
C ALA A 596 41.98 -41.62 -25.31
N SER A 597 41.77 -41.20 -24.06
CA SER A 597 42.59 -41.58 -22.90
C SER A 597 42.55 -43.09 -22.62
N LEU A 598 41.35 -43.69 -22.61
CA LEU A 598 41.18 -45.13 -22.39
C LEU A 598 41.77 -45.94 -23.55
N LEU A 599 41.59 -45.49 -24.79
CA LEU A 599 42.18 -46.11 -25.96
C LEU A 599 43.72 -46.09 -25.89
N GLY A 600 44.32 -44.94 -25.54
CA GLY A 600 45.77 -44.82 -25.36
C GLY A 600 46.30 -45.74 -24.25
N THR A 601 45.59 -45.80 -23.12
CA THR A 601 45.91 -46.72 -22.00
C THR A 601 45.87 -48.18 -22.45
N PHE A 602 44.83 -48.57 -23.22
CA PHE A 602 44.66 -49.91 -23.75
C PHE A 602 45.78 -50.28 -24.73
N ILE A 603 46.08 -49.42 -25.72
CA ILE A 603 47.16 -49.66 -26.69
C ILE A 603 48.51 -49.77 -25.95
N CYS A 604 48.78 -48.91 -24.97
CA CYS A 604 50.01 -48.96 -24.19
C CYS A 604 50.14 -50.27 -23.40
N ALA A 605 49.05 -50.78 -22.81
CA ALA A 605 49.02 -52.07 -22.12
C ALA A 605 49.28 -53.25 -23.08
N VAL A 606 48.71 -53.21 -24.29
CA VAL A 606 48.97 -54.22 -25.33
C VAL A 606 50.45 -54.22 -25.73
N VAL A 607 51.05 -53.04 -25.98
CA VAL A 607 52.48 -52.91 -26.30
C VAL A 607 53.36 -53.43 -25.16
N LEU A 608 53.00 -53.13 -23.90
CA LEU A 608 53.69 -53.67 -22.72
C LEU A 608 53.59 -55.20 -22.65
N GLY A 609 52.43 -55.78 -22.96
CA GLY A 609 52.22 -57.22 -23.08
C GLY A 609 53.10 -57.87 -24.16
N ILE A 610 53.20 -57.24 -25.33
CA ILE A 610 54.07 -57.72 -26.42
C ILE A 610 55.55 -57.69 -25.98
N PHE A 611 56.00 -56.59 -25.38
CA PHE A 611 57.39 -56.45 -24.94
C PHE A 611 57.76 -57.41 -23.79
N THR A 612 56.81 -57.72 -22.90
CA THR A 612 57.02 -58.72 -21.83
C THR A 612 57.08 -60.14 -22.38
N HIS A 613 56.19 -60.49 -23.33
CA HIS A 613 56.18 -61.82 -23.95
C HIS A 613 57.45 -62.09 -24.78
N TYR A 614 57.88 -61.11 -25.59
CA TYR A 614 59.07 -61.21 -26.44
C TYR A 614 60.36 -60.69 -25.76
N ARG A 615 60.44 -60.69 -24.43
CA ARG A 615 61.58 -60.13 -23.66
C ARG A 615 62.93 -60.80 -23.97
N SER A 616 62.92 -62.07 -24.40
CA SER A 616 64.13 -62.81 -24.78
C SER A 616 64.66 -62.46 -26.18
N THR A 617 63.91 -61.69 -26.99
CA THR A 617 64.30 -61.37 -28.35
C THR A 617 65.48 -60.38 -28.42
N PRO A 618 66.38 -60.52 -29.41
CA PRO A 618 67.55 -59.65 -29.55
C PRO A 618 67.19 -58.17 -29.67
N ILE A 619 66.07 -57.81 -30.30
CA ILE A 619 65.64 -56.42 -30.50
C ILE A 619 65.20 -55.71 -29.19
N VAL A 620 64.61 -56.45 -28.24
CA VAL A 620 64.20 -55.93 -26.93
C VAL A 620 65.39 -55.87 -25.97
N ARG A 621 66.32 -56.84 -26.04
CA ARG A 621 67.56 -56.83 -25.24
C ARG A 621 68.57 -55.78 -25.69
N ALA A 622 68.75 -55.59 -27.00
CA ALA A 622 69.66 -54.56 -27.55
C ALA A 622 69.22 -53.14 -27.15
N ASN A 623 67.91 -52.96 -26.95
CA ASN A 623 67.29 -51.68 -26.60
C ASN A 623 66.98 -51.51 -25.12
N ASN A 624 67.96 -51.79 -24.27
CA ASN A 624 67.91 -51.60 -22.81
C ASN A 624 66.50 -51.84 -22.24
N SER A 625 66.13 -53.12 -22.19
CA SER A 625 64.76 -53.57 -21.90
C SER A 625 64.13 -52.89 -20.68
N GLU A 626 64.91 -52.63 -19.62
CA GLU A 626 64.47 -52.01 -18.37
C GLU A 626 63.96 -50.56 -18.56
N LEU A 627 64.69 -49.71 -19.30
CA LEU A 627 64.25 -48.32 -19.58
C LEU A 627 63.03 -48.30 -20.50
N SER A 628 62.94 -49.24 -21.44
CA SER A 628 61.77 -49.35 -22.32
C SER A 628 60.50 -49.80 -21.57
N PHE A 629 60.63 -50.68 -20.56
CA PHE A 629 59.52 -51.03 -19.66
C PHE A 629 59.09 -49.86 -18.78
N LEU A 630 60.04 -49.16 -18.16
CA LEU A 630 59.75 -47.96 -17.36
C LEU A 630 59.06 -46.87 -18.19
N LEU A 631 59.51 -46.67 -19.44
CA LEU A 631 58.89 -45.71 -20.36
C LEU A 631 57.44 -46.10 -20.70
N LEU A 632 57.15 -47.37 -20.99
CA LEU A 632 55.78 -47.84 -21.24
C LEU A 632 54.87 -47.71 -20.01
N VAL A 633 55.39 -48.03 -18.82
CA VAL A 633 54.65 -47.80 -17.56
C VAL A 633 54.35 -46.32 -17.36
N SER A 634 55.33 -45.44 -17.60
CA SER A 634 55.12 -43.99 -17.50
C SER A 634 54.10 -43.45 -18.51
N LEU A 635 54.13 -43.92 -19.77
CA LEU A 635 53.14 -43.53 -20.79
C LEU A 635 51.74 -43.99 -20.42
N LYS A 636 51.58 -45.19 -19.84
CA LYS A 636 50.29 -45.65 -19.31
C LYS A 636 49.77 -44.71 -18.21
N LEU A 637 50.64 -44.26 -17.31
CA LEU A 637 50.29 -43.28 -16.27
C LEU A 637 49.94 -41.91 -16.86
N CYS A 638 50.64 -41.45 -17.91
CA CYS A 638 50.32 -40.22 -18.63
C CYS A 638 48.94 -40.26 -19.31
N PHE A 639 48.53 -41.40 -19.87
CA PHE A 639 47.17 -41.54 -20.40
C PHE A 639 46.12 -41.55 -19.28
N LEU A 640 46.38 -42.22 -18.15
CA LEU A 640 45.44 -42.29 -17.03
C LEU A 640 45.28 -40.95 -16.29
N CYS A 641 46.34 -40.14 -16.19
CA CYS A 641 46.28 -38.87 -15.44
C CYS A 641 45.34 -37.85 -16.10
N SER A 642 45.10 -37.94 -17.41
CA SER A 642 44.15 -37.05 -18.10
C SER A 642 42.71 -37.20 -17.60
N LEU A 643 42.34 -38.36 -17.05
CA LEU A 643 41.00 -38.59 -16.49
C LEU A 643 40.72 -37.76 -15.24
N LEU A 644 41.76 -37.32 -14.52
CA LEU A 644 41.63 -36.48 -13.32
C LEU A 644 41.18 -35.04 -13.61
N PHE A 645 41.25 -34.62 -14.88
CA PHE A 645 40.80 -33.31 -15.34
C PHE A 645 39.33 -33.29 -15.77
N ILE A 646 38.69 -34.45 -15.92
CA ILE A 646 37.30 -34.59 -16.37
C ILE A 646 36.41 -34.91 -15.16
N GLY A 647 35.26 -34.25 -15.07
CA GLY A 647 34.29 -34.45 -14.00
C GLY A 647 34.16 -33.25 -13.07
N ARG A 648 33.31 -33.39 -12.04
CA ARG A 648 32.99 -32.29 -11.13
C ARG A 648 34.20 -31.97 -10.23
N PRO A 649 34.69 -30.71 -10.20
CA PRO A 649 35.79 -30.29 -9.34
C PRO A 649 35.52 -30.60 -7.86
N ARG A 650 36.34 -31.50 -7.28
CA ARG A 650 36.41 -31.77 -5.84
C ARG A 650 37.78 -31.37 -5.35
N LEU A 651 37.91 -31.16 -4.04
CA LEU A 651 39.18 -30.77 -3.44
C LEU A 651 40.32 -31.74 -3.82
N TRP A 652 40.08 -33.05 -3.69
CA TRP A 652 41.08 -34.06 -4.01
C TRP A 652 41.39 -34.17 -5.51
N THR A 653 40.41 -33.99 -6.41
CA THR A 653 40.67 -34.04 -7.87
C THR A 653 41.50 -32.85 -8.32
N CYS A 654 41.21 -31.64 -7.79
CA CYS A 654 41.97 -30.43 -8.11
C CYS A 654 43.44 -30.56 -7.66
N GLN A 655 43.69 -31.14 -6.49
CA GLN A 655 45.03 -31.34 -5.96
C GLN A 655 45.82 -32.40 -6.73
N LEU A 656 45.20 -33.53 -7.06
CA LEU A 656 45.89 -34.65 -7.70
C LEU A 656 46.20 -34.44 -9.18
N ARG A 657 45.35 -33.71 -9.93
CA ARG A 657 45.45 -33.66 -11.40
C ARG A 657 46.81 -33.15 -11.91
N HIS A 658 47.30 -32.02 -11.40
CA HIS A 658 48.57 -31.44 -11.87
C HIS A 658 49.79 -32.17 -11.27
N ALA A 659 49.68 -32.72 -10.06
CA ALA A 659 50.73 -33.52 -9.45
C ALA A 659 50.93 -34.85 -10.20
N ALA A 660 49.85 -35.56 -10.50
CA ALA A 660 49.87 -36.80 -11.27
C ALA A 660 50.36 -36.56 -12.70
N PHE A 661 49.92 -35.48 -13.34
CA PHE A 661 50.44 -35.02 -14.63
C PHE A 661 51.96 -34.79 -14.57
N GLY A 662 52.44 -33.93 -13.66
CA GLY A 662 53.84 -33.55 -13.60
C GLY A 662 54.78 -34.72 -13.32
N ILE A 663 54.45 -35.57 -12.33
CA ILE A 663 55.28 -36.72 -11.95
C ILE A 663 55.35 -37.75 -13.10
N SER A 664 54.21 -38.06 -13.73
CA SER A 664 54.15 -39.04 -14.83
C SER A 664 54.94 -38.57 -16.05
N PHE A 665 54.82 -37.28 -16.41
CA PHE A 665 55.53 -36.70 -17.54
C PHE A 665 57.05 -36.59 -17.32
N VAL A 666 57.49 -36.19 -16.13
CA VAL A 666 58.93 -36.16 -15.82
C VAL A 666 59.52 -37.57 -15.83
N LEU A 667 58.80 -38.57 -15.31
CA LEU A 667 59.26 -39.95 -15.39
C LEU A 667 59.45 -40.39 -16.85
N CYS A 668 58.50 -40.04 -17.73
CA CYS A 668 58.56 -40.32 -19.16
C CYS A 668 59.75 -39.62 -19.84
N VAL A 669 59.89 -38.30 -19.68
CA VAL A 669 60.96 -37.51 -20.30
C VAL A 669 62.33 -37.90 -19.74
N SER A 670 62.44 -38.20 -18.45
CA SER A 670 63.69 -38.67 -17.82
C SER A 670 64.12 -40.03 -18.37
N CYS A 671 63.19 -40.95 -18.63
CA CYS A 671 63.50 -42.21 -19.31
C CYS A 671 64.05 -41.98 -20.72
N ILE A 672 63.47 -41.05 -21.48
CA ILE A 672 63.96 -40.69 -22.83
C ILE A 672 65.35 -40.05 -22.75
N LEU A 673 65.55 -39.11 -21.82
CA LEU A 673 66.83 -38.42 -21.61
C LEU A 673 67.95 -39.40 -21.25
N VAL A 674 67.72 -40.32 -20.31
CA VAL A 674 68.72 -41.34 -19.96
C VAL A 674 68.95 -42.29 -21.14
N LYS A 675 67.90 -42.63 -21.89
CA LYS A 675 68.03 -43.45 -23.10
C LYS A 675 68.87 -42.76 -24.20
N THR A 676 68.70 -41.46 -24.43
CA THR A 676 69.53 -40.70 -25.38
C THR A 676 70.98 -40.56 -24.89
N MET A 677 71.19 -40.35 -23.59
CA MET A 677 72.53 -40.35 -22.99
C MET A 677 73.25 -41.69 -23.20
N VAL A 678 72.55 -42.83 -23.05
CA VAL A 678 73.12 -44.15 -23.32
C VAL A 678 73.54 -44.30 -24.77
N VAL A 679 72.71 -43.87 -25.74
CA VAL A 679 73.03 -43.91 -27.17
C VAL A 679 74.28 -43.06 -27.48
N VAL A 680 74.36 -41.84 -26.94
CA VAL A 680 75.51 -40.95 -27.13
C VAL A 680 76.77 -41.51 -26.44
N ALA A 681 76.63 -42.13 -25.27
CA ALA A 681 77.73 -42.71 -24.51
C ALA A 681 78.34 -43.92 -25.24
N VAL A 682 77.53 -44.88 -25.67
CA VAL A 682 77.99 -46.07 -26.41
C VAL A 682 78.77 -45.65 -27.67
N PHE A 683 78.32 -44.61 -28.37
CA PHE A 683 79.02 -44.11 -29.55
C PHE A 683 80.34 -43.39 -29.22
N LYS A 684 80.39 -42.58 -28.15
CA LYS A 684 81.64 -41.93 -27.71
C LYS A 684 82.70 -42.96 -27.27
N ALA A 685 82.28 -44.09 -26.69
CA ALA A 685 83.18 -45.20 -26.34
C ALA A 685 83.76 -45.93 -27.58
N SER A 686 83.05 -45.90 -28.71
CA SER A 686 83.46 -46.57 -29.96
C SER A 686 84.48 -45.78 -30.81
N LYS A 687 84.87 -44.56 -30.42
CA LYS A 687 85.92 -43.77 -31.12
C LYS A 687 87.34 -44.12 -30.60
N PRO A 688 88.38 -44.21 -31.47
CA PRO A 688 89.74 -44.50 -31.03
C PRO A 688 90.27 -43.36 -30.15
N GLY A 689 90.69 -43.67 -28.91
CA GLY A 689 91.27 -42.70 -27.95
C GLY A 689 90.35 -42.23 -26.81
N GLY A 690 89.07 -42.64 -26.77
CA GLY A 690 88.08 -42.24 -25.74
C GLY A 690 87.99 -43.14 -24.50
N GLY A 691 89.06 -43.84 -24.13
CA GLY A 691 89.01 -45.01 -23.25
C GLY A 691 88.87 -44.79 -21.73
N THR A 692 88.93 -43.57 -21.20
CA THR A 692 89.15 -43.35 -19.75
C THR A 692 87.98 -42.81 -18.94
N ASN A 693 86.87 -42.34 -19.52
CA ASN A 693 85.75 -41.73 -18.74
C ASN A 693 84.37 -42.43 -18.86
N LEU A 694 84.28 -43.63 -19.42
CA LEU A 694 82.98 -44.26 -19.77
C LEU A 694 82.70 -45.65 -19.20
N LYS A 695 83.39 -46.09 -18.14
CA LYS A 695 83.03 -47.31 -17.38
C LYS A 695 82.01 -47.07 -16.25
N TRP A 696 81.69 -45.81 -15.92
CA TRP A 696 80.84 -45.48 -14.76
C TRP A 696 79.35 -45.67 -15.03
N PHE A 697 78.86 -45.45 -16.25
CA PHE A 697 77.43 -45.35 -16.59
C PHE A 697 76.70 -46.71 -16.76
N GLY A 698 76.73 -47.53 -15.70
CA GLY A 698 76.05 -48.83 -15.63
C GLY A 698 74.52 -48.74 -15.42
N SER A 699 73.84 -49.90 -15.44
CA SER A 699 72.37 -49.99 -15.29
C SER A 699 71.84 -49.44 -13.96
N VAL A 700 72.62 -49.58 -12.88
CA VAL A 700 72.29 -49.01 -11.55
C VAL A 700 72.32 -47.48 -11.60
N GLN A 701 73.30 -46.90 -12.29
CA GLN A 701 73.41 -45.45 -12.43
C GLN A 701 72.31 -44.88 -13.33
N GLN A 702 71.90 -45.59 -14.39
CA GLN A 702 70.76 -45.20 -15.23
C GLN A 702 69.46 -45.13 -14.42
N ARG A 703 69.19 -46.14 -13.58
CA ARG A 703 68.03 -46.16 -12.66
C ARG A 703 68.11 -45.02 -11.64
N GLY A 704 69.29 -44.82 -11.04
CA GLY A 704 69.54 -43.73 -10.10
C GLY A 704 69.23 -42.37 -10.72
N THR A 705 69.71 -42.10 -11.93
CA THR A 705 69.46 -40.83 -12.63
C THR A 705 67.97 -40.60 -12.91
N VAL A 706 67.24 -41.60 -13.42
CA VAL A 706 65.78 -41.47 -13.65
C VAL A 706 65.03 -41.20 -12.35
N LEU A 707 65.36 -41.92 -11.27
CA LEU A 707 64.72 -41.74 -9.97
C LEU A 707 65.04 -40.38 -9.36
N VAL A 708 66.28 -39.90 -9.44
CA VAL A 708 66.68 -38.57 -8.92
C VAL A 708 65.94 -37.46 -9.67
N LEU A 709 65.92 -37.50 -11.01
CA LEU A 709 65.23 -36.49 -11.82
C LEU A 709 63.71 -36.47 -11.56
N THR A 710 63.11 -37.63 -11.32
CA THR A 710 61.68 -37.74 -10.97
C THR A 710 61.40 -37.30 -9.53
N SER A 711 62.32 -37.58 -8.60
CA SER A 711 62.18 -37.18 -7.18
C SER A 711 62.22 -35.67 -7.00
N ILE A 712 63.02 -34.96 -7.82
CA ILE A 712 63.01 -33.48 -7.87
C ILE A 712 61.60 -32.97 -8.22
N GLN A 713 60.96 -33.58 -9.23
CA GLN A 713 59.58 -33.19 -9.60
C GLN A 713 58.58 -33.51 -8.50
N ALA A 714 58.69 -34.66 -7.83
CA ALA A 714 57.84 -35.00 -6.70
C ALA A 714 57.99 -34.00 -5.54
N ALA A 715 59.22 -33.53 -5.27
CA ALA A 715 59.49 -32.49 -4.27
C ALA A 715 58.86 -31.15 -4.67
N ILE A 716 58.98 -30.72 -5.94
CA ILE A 716 58.32 -29.51 -6.48
C ILE A 716 56.81 -29.60 -6.30
N CYS A 717 56.18 -30.74 -6.65
CA CYS A 717 54.74 -30.93 -6.50
C CYS A 717 54.32 -30.91 -5.02
N THR A 718 55.09 -31.54 -4.13
CA THR A 718 54.80 -31.58 -2.70
C THR A 718 54.90 -30.20 -2.07
N ALA A 719 55.95 -29.44 -2.38
CA ALA A 719 56.12 -28.06 -1.92
C ALA A 719 54.97 -27.16 -2.38
N TRP A 720 54.56 -27.28 -3.65
CA TRP A 720 53.44 -26.51 -4.20
C TRP A 720 52.09 -26.87 -3.54
N LEU A 721 51.82 -28.17 -3.33
CA LEU A 721 50.61 -28.61 -2.64
C LEU A 721 50.55 -28.15 -1.18
N ILE A 722 51.68 -28.09 -0.48
CA ILE A 722 51.73 -27.61 0.91
C ILE A 722 51.59 -26.09 0.98
N SER A 723 52.24 -25.34 0.08
CA SER A 723 52.24 -23.89 0.14
C SER A 723 50.92 -23.28 -0.34
N SER A 724 50.38 -23.75 -1.46
CA SER A 724 49.21 -23.16 -2.11
C SER A 724 48.55 -24.19 -3.03
N SER A 725 47.84 -25.15 -2.43
CA SER A 725 47.19 -26.22 -3.18
C SER A 725 46.09 -25.71 -4.11
N PRO A 726 45.87 -26.32 -5.29
CA PRO A 726 44.72 -26.01 -6.14
C PRO A 726 43.39 -26.31 -5.43
N VAL A 727 42.43 -25.39 -5.53
CA VAL A 727 41.12 -25.49 -4.84
C VAL A 727 39.96 -25.32 -5.82
N PRO A 728 38.82 -25.97 -5.57
CA PRO A 728 37.61 -25.77 -6.36
C PRO A 728 37.05 -24.36 -6.14
N HIS A 729 36.79 -23.65 -7.22
CA HIS A 729 36.26 -22.28 -7.22
C HIS A 729 34.96 -22.22 -8.02
N LYS A 730 34.00 -21.44 -7.51
CA LYS A 730 32.73 -21.14 -8.18
C LYS A 730 32.83 -19.76 -8.82
N ASN A 731 33.05 -19.72 -10.12
CA ASN A 731 33.17 -18.47 -10.84
C ASN A 731 31.81 -18.02 -11.38
N THR A 732 31.38 -16.84 -10.93
CA THR A 732 30.13 -16.17 -11.34
C THR A 732 30.36 -14.95 -12.23
N GLN A 733 31.62 -14.66 -12.59
CA GLN A 733 32.00 -13.45 -13.34
C GLN A 733 31.93 -13.65 -14.86
N TYR A 734 32.17 -14.87 -15.36
CA TYR A 734 32.14 -15.14 -16.81
C TYR A 734 30.73 -14.98 -17.41
N TYR A 735 29.70 -15.40 -16.66
CA TYR A 735 28.30 -15.38 -17.11
C TYR A 735 27.37 -15.04 -15.94
N ASN A 736 26.37 -14.19 -16.19
CA ASN A 736 25.43 -13.77 -15.14
C ASN A 736 24.40 -14.85 -14.78
N ASP A 737 24.09 -15.74 -15.72
CA ASP A 737 23.03 -16.75 -15.64
C ASP A 737 23.54 -18.16 -15.25
N LYS A 738 24.87 -18.35 -15.16
CA LYS A 738 25.50 -19.66 -14.91
C LYS A 738 26.63 -19.55 -13.89
N ILE A 739 26.91 -20.67 -13.22
CA ILE A 739 28.06 -20.83 -12.30
C ILE A 739 29.05 -21.77 -12.97
N VAL A 740 30.26 -21.27 -13.28
CA VAL A 740 31.34 -22.08 -13.83
C VAL A 740 32.16 -22.67 -12.69
N PHE A 741 32.22 -23.99 -12.60
CA PHE A 741 33.08 -24.68 -11.64
C PHE A 741 34.44 -24.94 -12.27
N GLU A 742 35.48 -24.39 -11.65
CA GLU A 742 36.87 -24.56 -12.09
C GLU A 742 37.77 -24.90 -10.89
N CYS A 743 38.93 -25.50 -11.14
CA CYS A 743 39.96 -25.65 -10.13
C CYS A 743 40.98 -24.51 -10.33
N VAL A 744 40.98 -23.53 -9.44
CA VAL A 744 42.01 -22.48 -9.48
C VAL A 744 43.33 -23.06 -9.01
N VAL A 745 44.39 -22.70 -9.72
CA VAL A 745 45.75 -23.24 -9.57
C VAL A 745 46.39 -22.82 -8.23
N GLY A 746 45.85 -21.80 -7.54
CA GLY A 746 46.33 -21.31 -6.25
C GLY A 746 47.59 -20.45 -6.36
N SER A 747 48.69 -21.03 -6.87
CA SER A 747 49.94 -20.33 -7.15
C SER A 747 50.36 -20.49 -8.61
N THR A 748 50.33 -19.39 -9.36
CA THR A 748 50.81 -19.33 -10.75
C THR A 748 52.31 -19.64 -10.84
N ILE A 749 53.07 -19.22 -9.82
CA ILE A 749 54.51 -19.50 -9.72
C ILE A 749 54.74 -21.02 -9.57
N GLY A 750 53.98 -21.70 -8.70
CA GLY A 750 54.11 -23.15 -8.50
C GLY A 750 53.82 -23.94 -9.79
N PHE A 751 52.77 -23.57 -10.51
CA PHE A 751 52.44 -24.17 -11.81
C PHE A 751 53.49 -23.88 -12.90
N ALA A 752 54.02 -22.66 -12.96
CA ALA A 752 55.09 -22.29 -13.88
C ALA A 752 56.40 -23.05 -13.60
N VAL A 753 56.75 -23.27 -12.33
CA VAL A 753 57.93 -24.06 -11.93
C VAL A 753 57.77 -25.53 -12.34
N LEU A 754 56.58 -26.11 -12.14
CA LEU A 754 56.26 -27.48 -12.56
C LEU A 754 56.42 -27.66 -14.08
N LEU A 755 55.79 -26.81 -14.89
CA LEU A 755 55.89 -26.87 -16.35
C LEU A 755 57.30 -26.52 -16.83
N GLY A 756 57.96 -25.56 -16.17
CA GLY A 756 59.31 -25.12 -16.49
C GLY A 756 60.33 -26.25 -16.34
N TYR A 757 60.26 -27.04 -15.26
CA TYR A 757 61.16 -28.18 -15.08
C TYR A 757 60.96 -29.27 -16.14
N ILE A 758 59.71 -29.60 -16.48
CA ILE A 758 59.39 -30.51 -17.60
C ILE A 758 59.97 -29.98 -18.91
N GLY A 759 59.80 -28.68 -19.17
CA GLY A 759 60.33 -28.00 -20.35
C GLY A 759 61.86 -28.06 -20.43
N VAL A 760 62.56 -27.80 -19.33
CA VAL A 760 64.04 -27.87 -19.27
C VAL A 760 64.53 -29.28 -19.58
N LEU A 761 63.93 -30.31 -18.96
CA LEU A 761 64.28 -31.70 -19.25
C LEU A 761 63.98 -32.09 -20.70
N ALA A 762 62.87 -31.61 -21.26
CA ALA A 762 62.51 -31.86 -22.64
C ALA A 762 63.48 -31.21 -23.63
N ILE A 763 63.89 -29.96 -23.38
CA ILE A 763 64.88 -29.24 -24.20
C ILE A 763 66.24 -29.96 -24.12
N LEU A 764 66.71 -30.32 -22.93
CA LEU A 764 67.95 -31.08 -22.75
C LEU A 764 67.90 -32.42 -23.51
N SER A 765 66.77 -33.13 -23.40
CA SER A 765 66.55 -34.38 -24.12
C SER A 765 66.53 -34.19 -25.63
N PHE A 766 65.87 -33.15 -26.13
CA PHE A 766 65.83 -32.80 -27.55
C PHE A 766 67.22 -32.42 -28.09
N LEU A 767 68.00 -31.60 -27.37
CA LEU A 767 69.36 -31.22 -27.76
C LEU A 767 70.28 -32.44 -27.87
N LEU A 768 70.23 -33.35 -26.88
CA LEU A 768 71.01 -34.58 -26.91
C LEU A 768 70.55 -35.53 -28.02
N ALA A 769 69.24 -35.66 -28.24
CA ALA A 769 68.69 -36.46 -29.33
C ALA A 769 69.12 -35.91 -30.70
N PHE A 770 69.07 -34.59 -30.88
CA PHE A 770 69.47 -33.91 -32.11
C PHE A 770 70.96 -34.14 -32.42
N LEU A 771 71.83 -34.09 -31.42
CA LEU A 771 73.26 -34.41 -31.58
C LEU A 771 73.47 -35.88 -31.96
N ALA A 772 72.60 -36.78 -31.52
CA ALA A 772 72.65 -38.21 -31.83
C ALA A 772 72.08 -38.56 -33.23
N ARG A 773 71.42 -37.65 -33.95
CA ARG A 773 70.66 -37.95 -35.18
C ARG A 773 71.50 -38.45 -36.37
N ASN A 774 72.77 -38.04 -36.42
CA ASN A 774 73.70 -38.35 -37.52
C ASN A 774 74.56 -39.60 -37.23
N LEU A 775 74.29 -40.32 -36.14
CA LEU A 775 75.04 -41.52 -35.78
C LEU A 775 74.62 -42.70 -36.68
N PRO A 776 75.56 -43.37 -37.37
CA PRO A 776 75.27 -44.58 -38.12
C PRO A 776 75.10 -45.75 -37.14
N ASP A 777 73.84 -46.09 -36.86
CA ASP A 777 73.48 -47.32 -36.15
C ASP A 777 72.56 -48.15 -37.05
N ASN A 778 72.65 -49.48 -36.98
CA ASN A 778 71.90 -50.40 -37.86
C ASN A 778 70.37 -50.27 -37.71
N PHE A 779 69.91 -49.55 -36.69
CA PHE A 779 68.53 -49.10 -36.53
C PHE A 779 68.53 -47.58 -36.33
N ASN A 780 67.71 -46.85 -37.11
CA ASN A 780 67.51 -45.39 -37.04
C ASN A 780 66.89 -44.89 -35.70
N GLU A 781 67.20 -45.52 -34.57
CA GLU A 781 66.64 -45.29 -33.24
C GLU A 781 66.85 -43.85 -32.77
N ALA A 782 68.04 -43.28 -32.96
CA ALA A 782 68.31 -41.89 -32.61
C ALA A 782 67.42 -40.90 -33.40
N LYS A 783 67.10 -41.20 -34.66
CA LYS A 783 66.18 -40.38 -35.48
C LYS A 783 64.75 -40.46 -34.96
N LEU A 784 64.29 -41.65 -34.57
CA LEU A 784 62.95 -41.84 -33.99
C LEU A 784 62.81 -41.13 -32.65
N ILE A 785 63.85 -41.16 -31.80
CA ILE A 785 63.86 -40.42 -30.53
C ILE A 785 63.82 -38.91 -30.79
N THR A 786 64.62 -38.41 -31.75
CA THR A 786 64.61 -36.99 -32.13
C THR A 786 63.23 -36.55 -32.65
N PHE A 787 62.60 -37.35 -33.51
CA PHE A 787 61.26 -37.09 -34.02
C PHE A 787 60.20 -37.07 -32.92
N SER A 788 60.27 -38.02 -31.98
CA SER A 788 59.35 -38.10 -30.83
C SER A 788 59.47 -36.89 -29.89
N MET A 789 60.70 -36.42 -29.63
CA MET A 789 60.94 -35.24 -28.80
C MET A 789 60.55 -33.94 -29.50
N LEU A 790 60.67 -33.87 -30.83
CA LEU A 790 60.20 -32.73 -31.62
C LEU A 790 58.68 -32.57 -31.52
N ILE A 791 57.92 -33.67 -31.69
CA ILE A 791 56.45 -33.68 -31.53
C ILE A 791 56.09 -33.23 -30.11
N PHE A 792 56.77 -33.77 -29.10
CA PHE A 792 56.54 -33.39 -27.71
C PHE A 792 56.73 -31.89 -27.48
N CYS A 793 57.87 -31.32 -27.90
CA CYS A 793 58.14 -29.88 -27.75
C CYS A 793 57.12 -29.01 -28.50
N ALA A 794 56.73 -29.38 -29.73
CA ALA A 794 55.76 -28.62 -30.52
C ALA A 794 54.38 -28.52 -29.84
N VAL A 795 53.88 -29.62 -29.28
CA VAL A 795 52.59 -29.66 -28.56
C VAL A 795 52.62 -28.76 -27.33
N TRP A 796 53.68 -28.81 -26.53
CA TRP A 796 53.78 -28.02 -25.30
C TRP A 796 54.03 -26.53 -25.54
N VAL A 797 54.68 -26.15 -26.64
CA VAL A 797 54.78 -24.74 -27.06
C VAL A 797 53.41 -24.20 -27.48
N ALA A 798 52.60 -24.99 -28.18
CA ALA A 798 51.24 -24.60 -28.58
C ALA A 798 50.25 -24.55 -27.39
N PHE A 799 50.49 -25.33 -26.34
CA PHE A 799 49.63 -25.39 -25.15
C PHE A 799 49.54 -24.05 -24.40
N VAL A 800 50.67 -23.37 -24.17
CA VAL A 800 50.72 -22.15 -23.33
C VAL A 800 49.76 -21.05 -23.80
N PRO A 801 49.78 -20.60 -25.07
CA PRO A 801 48.83 -19.58 -25.53
C PRO A 801 47.38 -20.09 -25.59
N ALA A 802 47.15 -21.39 -25.81
CA ALA A 802 45.81 -21.96 -25.86
C ALA A 802 45.16 -22.04 -24.47
N TYR A 803 45.96 -22.35 -23.43
CA TYR A 803 45.52 -22.42 -22.04
C TYR A 803 45.11 -21.04 -21.50
N VAL A 804 45.93 -20.01 -21.73
CA VAL A 804 45.67 -18.65 -21.20
C VAL A 804 44.42 -18.01 -21.81
N ASN A 805 44.09 -18.31 -23.07
CA ASN A 805 42.95 -17.73 -23.77
C ASN A 805 41.62 -18.49 -23.57
N SER A 806 41.64 -19.64 -22.91
CA SER A 806 40.47 -20.50 -22.77
C SER A 806 39.82 -20.34 -21.40
N PRO A 807 38.52 -19.99 -21.30
CA PRO A 807 37.85 -19.84 -20.01
C PRO A 807 37.32 -21.17 -19.44
N GLY A 808 37.42 -21.35 -18.11
CA GLY A 808 36.80 -22.44 -17.36
C GLY A 808 37.06 -23.84 -17.94
N LYS A 809 35.99 -24.57 -18.29
CA LYS A 809 36.06 -25.96 -18.77
C LYS A 809 36.92 -26.17 -20.02
N TYR A 810 37.11 -25.13 -20.84
CA TYR A 810 37.92 -25.22 -22.05
C TYR A 810 39.41 -25.25 -21.76
N ALA A 811 39.87 -24.59 -20.68
CA ALA A 811 41.27 -24.65 -20.25
C ALA A 811 41.69 -26.07 -19.85
N ASP A 812 40.84 -26.75 -19.06
CA ASP A 812 41.05 -28.14 -18.66
C ASP A 812 41.08 -29.08 -19.89
N ALA A 813 40.20 -28.85 -20.87
CA ALA A 813 40.15 -29.64 -22.11
C ALA A 813 41.42 -29.47 -22.97
N VAL A 814 41.96 -28.26 -23.06
CA VAL A 814 43.21 -27.96 -23.79
C VAL A 814 44.41 -28.66 -23.14
N GLU A 815 44.48 -28.71 -21.81
CA GLU A 815 45.53 -29.44 -21.07
C GLU A 815 45.46 -30.95 -21.34
N VAL A 816 44.27 -31.53 -21.27
CA VAL A 816 44.05 -32.95 -21.60
C VAL A 816 44.45 -33.25 -23.04
N PHE A 817 44.09 -32.39 -23.99
CA PHE A 817 44.48 -32.57 -25.40
C PHE A 817 46.00 -32.59 -25.58
N ALA A 818 46.73 -31.68 -24.94
CA ALA A 818 48.19 -31.63 -24.98
C ALA A 818 48.83 -32.90 -24.36
N ILE A 819 48.28 -33.38 -23.25
CA ILE A 819 48.72 -34.63 -22.60
C ILE A 819 48.56 -35.83 -23.53
N LEU A 820 47.38 -35.97 -24.16
CA LEU A 820 47.08 -37.09 -25.03
C LEU A 820 47.92 -37.04 -26.31
N ALA A 821 47.98 -35.89 -26.99
CA ALA A 821 48.73 -35.72 -28.24
C ALA A 821 50.23 -36.03 -28.06
N SER A 822 50.84 -35.53 -26.97
CA SER A 822 52.24 -35.81 -26.66
C SER A 822 52.48 -37.28 -26.31
N SER A 823 51.59 -37.91 -25.53
CA SER A 823 51.71 -39.32 -25.15
C SER A 823 51.53 -40.27 -26.35
N PHE A 824 50.56 -40.01 -27.23
CA PHE A 824 50.39 -40.77 -28.47
C PHE A 824 51.59 -40.58 -29.41
N GLY A 825 52.10 -39.35 -29.55
CA GLY A 825 53.30 -39.06 -30.33
C GLY A 825 54.51 -39.87 -29.88
N LEU A 826 54.76 -39.93 -28.57
CA LEU A 826 55.85 -40.72 -27.99
C LEU A 826 55.64 -42.23 -28.19
N LEU A 827 54.42 -42.74 -27.96
CA LEU A 827 54.10 -44.16 -28.11
C LEU A 827 54.32 -44.65 -29.55
N VAL A 828 53.76 -43.93 -30.54
CA VAL A 828 53.83 -44.31 -31.95
C VAL A 828 55.26 -44.20 -32.47
N ALA A 829 55.97 -43.10 -32.18
CA ALA A 829 57.32 -42.89 -32.72
C ALA A 829 58.36 -43.86 -32.14
N LEU A 830 58.29 -44.18 -30.84
CA LEU A 830 59.31 -45.00 -30.18
C LEU A 830 59.05 -46.50 -30.23
N PHE A 831 57.77 -46.91 -30.18
CA PHE A 831 57.40 -48.33 -30.09
C PHE A 831 56.73 -48.85 -31.36
N GLY A 832 56.08 -48.02 -32.16
CA GLY A 832 55.42 -48.42 -33.41
C GLY A 832 56.33 -49.22 -34.36
N PRO A 833 57.50 -48.69 -34.76
CA PRO A 833 58.44 -49.40 -35.62
C PRO A 833 58.96 -50.71 -35.01
N LYS A 834 59.06 -50.79 -33.68
CA LYS A 834 59.57 -51.97 -32.97
C LYS A 834 58.53 -53.08 -32.89
N CYS A 835 57.28 -52.74 -32.60
CA CYS A 835 56.16 -53.68 -32.67
C CYS A 835 55.97 -54.21 -34.10
N TYR A 836 56.13 -53.35 -35.11
CA TYR A 836 56.06 -53.76 -36.52
C TYR A 836 57.12 -54.83 -36.85
N ILE A 837 58.37 -54.64 -36.43
CA ILE A 837 59.44 -55.64 -36.68
C ILE A 837 59.21 -56.93 -35.88
N ILE A 838 58.80 -56.84 -34.61
CA ILE A 838 58.57 -58.02 -33.76
C ILE A 838 57.43 -58.91 -34.29
N LEU A 839 56.33 -58.31 -34.79
CA LEU A 839 55.13 -59.05 -35.18
C LEU A 839 55.08 -59.40 -36.68
N LEU A 840 55.55 -58.51 -37.56
CA LEU A 840 55.36 -58.63 -39.02
C LEU A 840 56.63 -58.96 -39.80
N LYS A 841 57.83 -58.81 -39.19
CA LYS A 841 59.13 -59.12 -39.84
C LYS A 841 60.11 -59.85 -38.90
N PRO A 842 59.77 -61.07 -38.44
CA PRO A 842 60.61 -61.84 -37.52
C PRO A 842 62.02 -62.17 -38.07
N GLU A 843 62.20 -62.20 -39.40
CA GLU A 843 63.49 -62.43 -40.07
C GLU A 843 64.58 -61.38 -39.71
N ARG A 844 64.17 -60.15 -39.37
CA ARG A 844 65.07 -59.06 -38.94
C ARG A 844 65.37 -59.08 -37.44
N ASN A 845 64.81 -60.05 -36.68
CA ASN A 845 64.94 -60.17 -35.23
C ASN A 845 65.99 -61.23 -34.82
N THR A 846 67.11 -61.32 -35.55
CA THR A 846 68.19 -62.28 -35.27
C THR A 846 69.50 -61.58 -34.87
N LYS A 847 70.30 -62.20 -33.98
CA LYS A 847 71.56 -61.62 -33.48
C LYS A 847 72.57 -61.29 -34.59
N LYS A 848 72.49 -61.98 -35.74
CA LYS A 848 73.37 -61.81 -36.91
C LYS A 848 73.09 -60.52 -37.71
N GLU A 849 71.83 -60.08 -37.82
CA GLU A 849 71.50 -58.81 -38.50
C GLU A 849 71.74 -57.59 -37.60
N ILE A 850 71.63 -57.73 -36.27
CA ILE A 850 71.78 -56.60 -35.33
C ILE A 850 73.23 -56.12 -35.19
N ILE A 851 74.23 -57.02 -35.24
CA ILE A 851 75.65 -56.69 -34.96
C ILE A 851 76.41 -56.21 -36.21
N GLY A 852 75.86 -56.36 -37.41
CA GLY A 852 76.49 -55.92 -38.67
C GLY A 852 77.67 -56.80 -39.11
N ARG A 853 77.70 -57.18 -40.39
CA ARG A 853 78.82 -57.91 -41.02
C ARG A 853 80.04 -56.98 -41.15
N GLY A 854 81.01 -57.12 -40.25
CA GLY A 854 82.38 -56.67 -40.45
C GLY A 854 83.22 -57.75 -41.15
N THR A 855 83.53 -57.52 -42.43
CA THR A 855 84.64 -58.04 -43.26
C THR A 855 85.14 -59.49 -43.10
N ALA A 856 85.00 -60.27 -44.17
CA ALA A 856 86.06 -61.18 -44.61
C ALA A 856 86.43 -60.82 -46.05
N LYS A 857 87.68 -60.40 -46.26
CA LYS A 857 88.32 -60.26 -47.56
C LYS A 857 88.50 -61.66 -48.17
N SER A 858 88.07 -61.82 -49.42
CA SER A 858 88.90 -62.34 -50.51
C SER A 858 88.57 -61.52 -51.75
#